data_AF-A0A832HXG4-F1
#
_entry.id   AF-A0A832HXG4-F1
#
_cell.length_a   1.000
_cell.length_b   1.000
_cell.length_c   1.000
_cell.angle_alpha   90.00
_cell.angle_beta   90.00
_cell.angle_gamma   90.00
#
_symmetry.space_group_name_H-M   'P 1'
#
loop_
_entity.id
_entity.type
_entity.pdbx_description
1 polymer ?
#
loop_
_entity_poly.entity_id
_entity_poly.type
_entity_poly.pdbx_seq_one_letter_code
_entity_poly.pdbx_strand_id
1 'polypeptide(L)'
;MKITMIRRARKRHAWVGVFCIALVTLSAVGVLNPAWGAIPAKPTKTLPLPGEVFEVEGHTAFVILPSIENRYTNRPTPWVWYAPTLPNLPEARERWMFERFLAAGIAVAGIDVGESYGSPQGRAGFSALYRELVERRGFSRKPCLLARSRGGLMLYNWAAENPESVAGIAGIYPVCNLRSWPGLDKACGAYNLSAEQLGKQLAQHNPVDRLAPLAKARVPIFHIHGDKDSLVPLSDNSALLASRYRELGGSMRLRIPPGQGHNVWEGFFQCQELVEFVIEHAIPPAEREPSAAMFKEPPIEARPGAFWSWMNGNVDLDRITYELEEMKAKGMSGAEIWDIGVIHRIPEELIPAGPAFLGPESLKAINHAINQADRLGLHLGIVASSSWNAGGSWVQPRDAMKGLYVSEITVSGPAKLSQVLPFPSCKAPKGTNGLPLYYKEIAVLAFPQSPDRVIQDTASVINLSDKMDRDGRLSWDVPPGSWIIARFITSNTGQKLMVPSPNSSGLLIDHLDGNAAETHFQYIIDQILKVRPSLDALRYMEVDSVEVDNQTDWTDSFVDEFRKRRGYDPIPHLPALKGKKFADPQITARFLHDYNKTVSDLWIEGHYRKGTEFLNKYGMQLVAEAGHGGYPRAEPLRACGVVDVPRGEFWNGSRFWVVKEAASAAHIYGRQIVDAESFTGWRHWQDGPLEYKRLADTAFCDGLNRITFHTFAHTPPQGGVPGHMYHAGEHFNVNLTWWPKAGPMLSYFSRCCYLLQLGLPVADVCFYYGDDAPNLVATRRIGPDSKRLDGATCAHCGRPNPAPADALGFGYDYDVVNSDVIENRMEFKDGRLVLPHGVSYAVIVLPERADIPLAVLKKLEKLVREGATLLGPKPSRDVTLADYPRCDQEVQAIAERMWGAGKEGETPDRSHGKGRVIADRKRVREILQQLGIGPDFAYSTEKQADLDYIHRRTPNADIYFVSNTKMEEAEAECTFRVQKRLPQLWYPDTGQIEPCSDYMSVPEGMKLKLRLPPAGSVFVVFSGVAPEAAPPPAPKPASKLLATLELTGPWEVRFPPNLGAPPSRVFDKLVSWTTVPDDGIKYFSGTATYFKEFEVPPSMLADGSRLELDLGQLRNVADTTLNGKPLGIAWKPP
;
A
#
# COMPACT_ATOMS: atom_id res chain seq x y z
N MET A 1 3.07 26.75 -61.26
CA MET A 1 3.87 26.66 -62.50
C MET A 1 4.29 25.20 -62.71
N LYS A 2 3.76 24.59 -63.80
CA LYS A 2 4.09 23.34 -64.53
C LYS A 2 4.53 22.09 -63.71
N ILE A 3 3.67 21.10 -63.40
CA ILE A 3 3.05 20.01 -64.24
C ILE A 3 4.16 19.04 -64.74
N THR A 4 4.22 17.71 -64.56
CA THR A 4 3.28 16.56 -64.70
C THR A 4 4.04 15.29 -64.20
N MET A 5 3.54 14.43 -63.31
CA MET A 5 2.78 13.18 -63.53
C MET A 5 3.46 12.02 -64.34
N ILE A 6 3.49 10.83 -63.69
CA ILE A 6 2.99 9.50 -64.17
C ILE A 6 3.94 8.37 -64.69
N ARG A 7 3.75 7.19 -64.05
CA ARG A 7 3.78 5.76 -64.46
C ARG A 7 5.09 4.94 -64.64
N ARG A 8 5.25 3.99 -63.69
CA ARG A 8 5.19 2.50 -63.80
C ARG A 8 5.78 1.77 -65.03
N ALA A 9 6.71 0.86 -64.69
CA ALA A 9 6.68 -0.61 -64.87
C ALA A 9 7.58 -1.31 -65.93
N ARG A 10 8.36 -2.27 -65.39
CA ARG A 10 8.60 -3.68 -65.83
C ARG A 10 9.61 -4.03 -66.94
N LYS A 11 10.46 -5.01 -66.56
CA LYS A 11 11.12 -6.10 -67.33
C LYS A 11 12.29 -5.65 -68.25
N ARG A 12 13.36 -6.41 -68.53
CA ARG A 12 13.88 -7.76 -68.18
C ARG A 12 15.33 -7.85 -68.74
N HIS A 13 16.19 -8.61 -68.06
CA HIS A 13 17.22 -9.53 -68.59
C HIS A 13 18.58 -9.03 -69.16
N ALA A 14 19.64 -9.48 -68.47
CA ALA A 14 20.72 -10.39 -68.92
C ALA A 14 22.05 -9.87 -69.52
N TRP A 15 23.06 -10.74 -69.31
CA TRP A 15 24.45 -10.82 -69.84
C TRP A 15 25.55 -10.07 -69.05
N VAL A 16 26.78 -10.52 -68.75
CA VAL A 16 27.71 -11.69 -68.95
C VAL A 16 29.11 -11.09 -69.25
N GLY A 17 30.20 -11.69 -68.72
CA GLY A 17 31.60 -11.49 -69.18
C GLY A 17 32.61 -11.12 -68.07
N VAL A 18 33.33 -12.04 -67.40
CA VAL A 18 34.56 -12.80 -67.77
C VAL A 18 35.88 -12.03 -67.56
N PHE A 19 36.83 -12.61 -66.80
CA PHE A 19 38.26 -12.74 -67.20
C PHE A 19 39.03 -13.82 -66.38
N CYS A 20 39.90 -14.56 -67.08
CA CYS A 20 40.72 -15.72 -66.68
C CYS A 20 41.99 -15.32 -65.87
N ILE A 21 42.72 -16.25 -65.21
CA ILE A 21 43.87 -17.04 -65.76
C ILE A 21 44.26 -18.18 -64.79
N ALA A 22 44.86 -19.23 -65.36
CA ALA A 22 45.09 -20.60 -64.87
C ALA A 22 46.48 -20.90 -64.26
N LEU A 23 46.61 -22.06 -63.58
CA LEU A 23 47.79 -22.96 -63.56
C LEU A 23 47.49 -24.33 -62.87
N VAL A 24 47.07 -25.35 -63.67
CA VAL A 24 47.71 -26.66 -63.99
C VAL A 24 48.76 -27.18 -62.95
N THR A 25 48.84 -28.40 -62.38
CA THR A 25 48.48 -29.82 -62.72
C THR A 25 48.74 -30.73 -61.48
N LEU A 26 47.87 -31.69 -61.10
CA LEU A 26 47.96 -33.18 -61.27
C LEU A 26 49.10 -33.89 -60.47
N SER A 27 48.96 -35.04 -59.76
CA SER A 27 47.97 -36.13 -59.79
C SER A 27 48.09 -37.09 -58.58
N ALA A 28 46.95 -37.68 -58.19
CA ALA A 28 46.72 -39.11 -57.91
C ALA A 28 47.08 -39.67 -56.50
N VAL A 29 46.32 -40.54 -55.82
CA VAL A 29 45.25 -41.52 -56.13
C VAL A 29 44.37 -41.67 -54.87
N GLY A 30 43.07 -41.93 -55.02
CA GLY A 30 42.26 -42.53 -53.94
C GLY A 30 40.79 -42.10 -53.95
N VAL A 31 39.92 -42.98 -54.43
CA VAL A 31 38.50 -42.76 -54.76
C VAL A 31 37.58 -43.32 -53.66
N LEU A 32 36.50 -42.57 -53.37
CA LEU A 32 35.22 -42.90 -52.69
C LEU A 32 35.16 -43.09 -51.16
N ASN A 33 34.57 -42.11 -50.45
CA ASN A 33 33.16 -42.20 -49.98
C ASN A 33 32.61 -40.81 -49.59
N PRO A 34 31.32 -40.48 -49.84
CA PRO A 34 30.74 -39.17 -49.58
C PRO A 34 30.15 -39.10 -48.17
N ALA A 35 30.54 -38.09 -47.39
CA ALA A 35 29.79 -37.68 -46.20
C ALA A 35 29.35 -36.23 -46.41
N TRP A 36 28.11 -36.07 -46.88
CA TRP A 36 27.39 -34.82 -46.77
C TRP A 36 27.24 -34.50 -45.29
N GLY A 37 27.90 -33.43 -44.83
CA GLY A 37 27.71 -32.89 -43.49
C GLY A 37 26.25 -32.50 -43.29
N ALA A 38 25.58 -33.20 -42.38
CA ALA A 38 24.23 -32.86 -41.96
C ALA A 38 24.23 -31.44 -41.38
N ILE A 39 23.26 -30.62 -41.80
CA ILE A 39 22.87 -29.41 -41.09
C ILE A 39 22.49 -29.85 -39.66
N PRO A 40 23.07 -29.28 -38.59
CA PRO A 40 22.69 -29.65 -37.22
C PRO A 40 21.18 -29.50 -37.06
N ALA A 41 20.51 -30.57 -36.61
CA ALA A 41 19.09 -30.50 -36.33
C ALA A 41 18.84 -29.41 -35.29
N LYS A 42 17.88 -28.50 -35.53
CA LYS A 42 17.49 -27.51 -34.52
C LYS A 42 17.11 -28.24 -33.22
N PRO A 43 17.54 -27.77 -32.05
CA PRO A 43 17.11 -28.37 -30.78
C PRO A 43 15.58 -28.39 -30.72
N THR A 44 15.01 -29.56 -30.48
CA THR A 44 13.55 -29.75 -30.39
C THR A 44 13.15 -29.91 -28.93
N LYS A 45 12.30 -29.02 -28.45
CA LYS A 45 11.72 -29.06 -27.09
C LYS A 45 10.24 -28.72 -27.18
N THR A 46 9.39 -29.48 -26.51
CA THR A 46 7.95 -29.19 -26.40
C THR A 46 7.73 -28.21 -25.25
N LEU A 47 7.05 -27.09 -25.51
CA LEU A 47 6.71 -26.07 -24.52
C LEU A 47 5.19 -26.03 -24.27
N PRO A 48 4.73 -25.66 -23.06
CA PRO A 48 3.30 -25.58 -22.74
C PRO A 48 2.57 -24.43 -23.42
N LEU A 49 3.31 -23.44 -23.91
CA LEU A 49 2.84 -22.27 -24.63
C LEU A 49 3.80 -21.97 -25.81
N PRO A 50 3.36 -21.25 -26.86
CA PRO A 50 4.22 -20.89 -27.97
C PRO A 50 5.49 -20.13 -27.51
N GLY A 51 6.66 -20.62 -27.89
CA GLY A 51 7.95 -20.04 -27.51
C GLY A 51 9.06 -20.38 -28.49
N GLU A 52 10.20 -19.72 -28.34
CA GLU A 52 11.43 -19.97 -29.09
C GLU A 52 12.29 -21.00 -28.36
N VAL A 53 12.84 -21.98 -29.09
CA VAL A 53 13.83 -22.94 -28.60
C VAL A 53 15.13 -22.68 -29.36
N PHE A 54 16.24 -22.54 -28.62
CA PHE A 54 17.55 -22.18 -29.16
C PHE A 54 18.67 -22.85 -28.36
N GLU A 55 19.92 -22.65 -28.77
CA GLU A 55 21.10 -23.23 -28.11
C GLU A 55 21.96 -22.13 -27.47
N VAL A 56 22.47 -22.38 -26.26
CA VAL A 56 23.43 -21.53 -25.55
C VAL A 56 24.59 -22.39 -25.07
N GLU A 57 25.79 -22.16 -25.61
CA GLU A 57 27.00 -22.91 -25.25
C GLU A 57 26.79 -24.45 -25.24
N GLY A 58 26.14 -24.99 -26.28
CA GLY A 58 25.86 -26.44 -26.41
C GLY A 58 24.65 -26.96 -25.63
N HIS A 59 23.93 -26.10 -24.92
CA HIS A 59 22.76 -26.47 -24.12
C HIS A 59 21.47 -25.96 -24.74
N THR A 60 20.41 -26.77 -24.69
CA THR A 60 19.08 -26.36 -25.18
C THR A 60 18.46 -25.36 -24.20
N ALA A 61 18.08 -24.20 -24.70
CA ALA A 61 17.39 -23.14 -23.96
C ALA A 61 16.04 -22.80 -24.61
N PHE A 62 15.16 -22.15 -23.85
CA PHE A 62 13.90 -21.66 -24.38
C PHE A 62 13.54 -20.28 -23.84
N VAL A 63 12.67 -19.59 -24.57
CA VAL A 63 11.97 -18.40 -24.09
C VAL A 63 10.52 -18.38 -24.58
N ILE A 64 9.59 -18.11 -23.67
CA ILE A 64 8.18 -17.85 -23.94
C ILE A 64 7.96 -16.36 -23.68
N LEU A 65 7.66 -15.62 -24.75
CA LEU A 65 7.50 -14.16 -24.69
C LEU A 65 6.01 -13.78 -24.52
N PRO A 66 5.72 -12.63 -23.88
CA PRO A 66 4.37 -12.06 -23.87
C PRO A 66 3.83 -11.81 -25.28
N SER A 67 2.52 -11.59 -25.41
CA SER A 67 1.94 -11.07 -26.66
C SER A 67 2.55 -9.71 -27.01
N ILE A 68 2.53 -9.30 -28.29
CA ILE A 68 3.08 -8.00 -28.72
C ILE A 68 2.44 -6.84 -27.94
N GLU A 69 1.15 -6.93 -27.63
CA GLU A 69 0.39 -5.94 -26.85
C GLU A 69 0.89 -5.82 -25.40
N ASN A 70 1.41 -6.89 -24.81
CA ASN A 70 1.93 -6.92 -23.44
C ASN A 70 3.46 -6.82 -23.37
N ARG A 71 4.15 -6.68 -24.51
CA ARG A 71 5.63 -6.56 -24.55
C ARG A 71 6.05 -5.12 -24.33
N TYR A 72 7.09 -4.96 -23.51
CA TYR A 72 7.77 -3.69 -23.35
C TYR A 72 8.73 -3.46 -24.53
N THR A 73 8.53 -2.38 -25.30
CA THR A 73 9.32 -2.10 -26.51
C THR A 73 10.51 -1.16 -26.28
N ASN A 74 10.47 -0.34 -25.22
CA ASN A 74 11.45 0.71 -24.94
C ASN A 74 12.33 0.43 -23.71
N ARG A 75 12.32 -0.81 -23.19
CA ARG A 75 13.10 -1.18 -21.99
C ARG A 75 13.39 -2.67 -21.94
N PRO A 76 14.24 -3.13 -21.00
CA PRO A 76 14.52 -4.54 -20.86
C PRO A 76 13.27 -5.37 -20.53
N THR A 77 13.17 -6.57 -21.10
CA THR A 77 12.06 -7.50 -20.88
C THR A 77 12.17 -8.14 -19.49
N PRO A 78 11.20 -7.94 -18.58
CA PRO A 78 11.13 -8.66 -17.33
C PRO A 78 10.90 -10.14 -17.55
N TRP A 79 11.45 -10.98 -16.67
CA TRP A 79 11.40 -12.42 -16.88
C TRP A 79 11.47 -13.24 -15.60
N VAL A 80 10.89 -14.43 -15.69
CA VAL A 80 11.01 -15.50 -14.71
C VAL A 80 11.93 -16.59 -15.25
N TRP A 81 12.87 -17.01 -14.41
CA TRP A 81 13.85 -18.03 -14.76
C TRP A 81 13.44 -19.39 -14.20
N TYR A 82 12.94 -20.25 -15.08
CA TYR A 82 12.45 -21.58 -14.73
C TYR A 82 13.57 -22.63 -14.69
N ALA A 83 13.61 -23.42 -13.62
CA ALA A 83 14.42 -24.63 -13.55
C ALA A 83 13.71 -25.75 -12.78
N PRO A 84 13.94 -27.03 -13.14
CA PRO A 84 14.89 -27.49 -14.16
C PRO A 84 14.26 -27.51 -15.56
N THR A 85 15.07 -27.32 -16.60
CA THR A 85 14.62 -27.30 -18.00
C THR A 85 14.91 -28.61 -18.73
N LEU A 86 14.61 -29.75 -18.10
CA LEU A 86 14.86 -31.08 -18.68
C LEU A 86 14.01 -31.36 -19.93
N PRO A 87 14.27 -32.41 -20.73
CA PRO A 87 13.57 -32.64 -22.01
C PRO A 87 12.04 -32.59 -21.94
N ASN A 88 11.44 -33.00 -20.81
CA ASN A 88 10.01 -33.00 -20.55
C ASN A 88 9.49 -31.81 -19.72
N LEU A 89 10.34 -30.82 -19.38
CA LEU A 89 10.03 -29.68 -18.52
C LEU A 89 10.44 -28.35 -19.16
N PRO A 90 9.62 -27.28 -19.08
CA PRO A 90 8.30 -27.20 -18.44
C PRO A 90 7.23 -28.05 -19.15
N GLU A 91 6.16 -28.40 -18.44
CA GLU A 91 5.07 -29.24 -18.95
C GLU A 91 3.71 -28.49 -18.94
N ALA A 92 2.64 -29.15 -19.39
CA ALA A 92 1.33 -28.52 -19.58
C ALA A 92 0.70 -27.97 -18.29
N ARG A 93 1.12 -28.44 -17.11
CA ARG A 93 0.55 -28.05 -15.82
C ARG A 93 0.94 -26.64 -15.41
N GLU A 94 2.12 -26.16 -15.82
CA GLU A 94 2.57 -24.78 -15.57
C GLU A 94 1.85 -23.74 -16.44
N ARG A 95 1.02 -24.16 -17.41
CA ARG A 95 0.33 -23.25 -18.33
C ARG A 95 -0.43 -22.14 -17.62
N TRP A 96 -1.16 -22.46 -16.55
CA TRP A 96 -1.99 -21.50 -15.82
C TRP A 96 -1.19 -20.33 -15.22
N MET A 97 -0.01 -20.62 -14.65
CA MET A 97 0.87 -19.58 -14.09
C MET A 97 1.61 -18.82 -15.19
N PHE A 98 2.05 -19.52 -16.24
CA PHE A 98 2.75 -18.86 -17.35
C PHE A 98 1.83 -17.88 -18.09
N GLU A 99 0.56 -18.22 -18.32
CA GLU A 99 -0.41 -17.29 -18.93
C GLU A 99 -0.56 -16.00 -18.10
N ARG A 100 -0.49 -16.08 -16.76
CA ARG A 100 -0.55 -14.91 -15.88
C ARG A 100 0.73 -14.08 -15.88
N PHE A 101 1.90 -14.74 -15.92
CA PHE A 101 3.17 -14.03 -16.10
C PHE A 101 3.19 -13.26 -17.43
N LEU A 102 2.79 -13.92 -18.52
CA LEU A 102 2.73 -13.29 -19.83
C LEU A 102 1.68 -12.16 -19.90
N ALA A 103 0.54 -12.30 -19.20
CA ALA A 103 -0.46 -11.24 -19.09
C ALA A 103 0.05 -9.99 -18.34
N ALA A 104 0.99 -10.18 -17.41
CA ALA A 104 1.71 -9.11 -16.73
C ALA A 104 2.95 -8.59 -17.52
N GLY A 105 3.20 -9.10 -18.72
CA GLY A 105 4.36 -8.72 -19.55
C GLY A 105 5.68 -9.38 -19.15
N ILE A 106 5.65 -10.46 -18.36
CA ILE A 106 6.83 -11.18 -17.88
C ILE A 106 7.08 -12.39 -18.77
N ALA A 107 8.27 -12.47 -19.38
CA ALA A 107 8.69 -13.62 -20.16
C ALA A 107 9.10 -14.81 -19.28
N VAL A 108 9.02 -16.04 -19.79
CA VAL A 108 9.49 -17.25 -19.10
C VAL A 108 10.67 -17.81 -19.88
N ALA A 109 11.81 -18.07 -19.21
CA ALA A 109 12.98 -18.65 -19.86
C ALA A 109 13.65 -19.73 -19.00
N GLY A 110 14.40 -20.63 -19.64
CA GLY A 110 15.13 -21.69 -18.97
C GLY A 110 16.19 -22.34 -19.87
N ILE A 111 17.14 -23.04 -19.25
CA ILE A 111 18.25 -23.74 -19.92
C ILE A 111 18.43 -25.15 -19.35
N ASP A 112 18.54 -26.13 -20.25
CA ASP A 112 18.79 -27.53 -19.91
C ASP A 112 20.27 -27.75 -19.67
N VAL A 113 20.67 -27.86 -18.40
CA VAL A 113 22.04 -28.22 -18.00
C VAL A 113 22.14 -29.66 -17.48
N GLY A 114 21.15 -30.50 -17.81
CA GLY A 114 21.05 -31.87 -17.33
C GLY A 114 20.95 -32.01 -15.82
N GLU A 115 21.31 -33.18 -15.31
CA GLU A 115 21.33 -33.52 -13.88
C GLU A 115 22.59 -32.93 -13.18
N SER A 116 22.75 -31.61 -13.25
CA SER A 116 23.93 -30.92 -12.70
C SER A 116 23.92 -30.77 -11.17
N TYR A 117 22.76 -30.91 -10.54
CA TYR A 117 22.55 -30.73 -9.09
C TYR A 117 23.09 -29.41 -8.51
N GLY A 118 23.26 -28.37 -9.33
CA GLY A 118 23.84 -27.08 -8.91
C GLY A 118 25.37 -27.09 -8.83
N SER A 119 26.03 -28.04 -9.49
CA SER A 119 27.49 -28.11 -9.60
C SER A 119 28.08 -26.88 -10.31
N PRO A 120 29.38 -26.56 -10.09
CA PRO A 120 30.02 -25.42 -10.75
C PRO A 120 29.86 -25.40 -12.27
N GLN A 121 29.93 -26.57 -12.95
CA GLN A 121 29.71 -26.66 -14.39
C GLN A 121 28.25 -26.36 -14.77
N GLY A 122 27.27 -26.85 -14.00
CA GLY A 122 25.87 -26.49 -14.21
C GLY A 122 25.62 -25.00 -14.03
N ARG A 123 26.21 -24.37 -13.00
CA ARG A 123 26.12 -22.92 -12.74
C ARG A 123 26.71 -22.08 -13.86
N ALA A 124 27.76 -22.57 -14.54
CA ALA A 124 28.30 -21.92 -15.74
C ALA A 124 27.26 -21.87 -16.87
N GLY A 125 26.49 -22.94 -17.09
CA GLY A 125 25.38 -22.96 -18.04
C GLY A 125 24.29 -21.94 -17.72
N PHE A 126 23.86 -21.85 -16.45
CA PHE A 126 22.93 -20.79 -16.03
C PHE A 126 23.51 -19.39 -16.30
N SER A 127 24.77 -19.15 -15.94
CA SER A 127 25.43 -17.88 -16.22
C SER A 127 25.52 -17.55 -17.71
N ALA A 128 25.68 -18.55 -18.57
CA ALA A 128 25.66 -18.38 -20.02
C ALA A 128 24.28 -17.94 -20.53
N LEU A 129 23.19 -18.55 -20.05
CA LEU A 129 21.84 -18.11 -20.38
C LEU A 129 21.57 -16.68 -19.89
N TYR A 130 21.97 -16.36 -18.66
CA TYR A 130 21.81 -15.01 -18.12
C TYR A 130 22.47 -13.95 -19.01
N ARG A 131 23.72 -14.18 -19.44
CA ARG A 131 24.41 -13.28 -20.37
C ARG A 131 23.70 -13.19 -21.71
N GLU A 132 23.28 -14.31 -22.28
CA GLU A 132 22.54 -14.31 -23.55
C GLU A 132 21.25 -13.49 -23.47
N LEU A 133 20.45 -13.67 -22.40
CA LEU A 133 19.20 -12.94 -22.24
C LEU A 133 19.43 -11.46 -21.93
N VAL A 134 20.30 -11.14 -20.97
CA VAL A 134 20.50 -9.77 -20.47
C VAL A 134 21.33 -8.93 -21.44
N GLU A 135 22.46 -9.45 -21.91
CA GLU A 135 23.43 -8.66 -22.70
C GLU A 135 23.09 -8.60 -24.18
N ARG A 136 22.44 -9.65 -24.73
CA ARG A 136 22.19 -9.76 -26.18
C ARG A 136 20.73 -9.64 -26.57
N ARG A 137 19.81 -10.11 -25.72
CA ARG A 137 18.37 -10.12 -26.02
C ARG A 137 17.57 -9.05 -25.27
N GLY A 138 18.23 -8.22 -24.46
CA GLY A 138 17.63 -7.07 -23.79
C GLY A 138 16.65 -7.44 -22.68
N PHE A 139 16.98 -8.43 -21.85
CA PHE A 139 16.19 -8.82 -20.67
C PHE A 139 16.63 -8.05 -19.42
N SER A 140 15.74 -7.92 -18.43
CA SER A 140 16.05 -7.23 -17.17
C SER A 140 17.17 -7.95 -16.40
N ARG A 141 18.00 -7.19 -15.66
CA ARG A 141 19.16 -7.73 -14.91
C ARG A 141 18.79 -8.54 -13.68
N LYS A 142 17.56 -8.43 -13.19
CA LYS A 142 17.09 -9.11 -11.98
C LYS A 142 15.88 -9.98 -12.32
N PRO A 143 16.06 -11.20 -12.86
CA PRO A 143 14.97 -12.16 -12.96
C PRO A 143 14.39 -12.53 -11.59
N CYS A 144 13.12 -12.89 -11.58
CA CYS A 144 12.57 -13.72 -10.50
C CYS A 144 12.88 -15.19 -10.82
N LEU A 145 13.37 -15.96 -9.86
CA LEU A 145 13.74 -17.36 -10.06
C LEU A 145 12.55 -18.26 -9.73
N LEU A 146 12.28 -19.28 -10.55
CA LEU A 146 11.21 -20.26 -10.34
C LEU A 146 11.79 -21.67 -10.28
N ALA A 147 12.05 -22.13 -9.06
CA ALA A 147 12.67 -23.41 -8.74
C ALA A 147 11.63 -24.51 -8.48
N ARG A 148 11.48 -25.45 -9.41
CA ARG A 148 10.65 -26.65 -9.22
C ARG A 148 11.52 -27.83 -8.82
N SER A 149 11.18 -28.53 -7.73
CA SER A 149 11.88 -29.78 -7.32
C SER A 149 13.41 -29.60 -7.35
N ARG A 150 14.16 -30.46 -8.03
CA ARG A 150 15.64 -30.41 -8.16
C ARG A 150 16.20 -29.10 -8.74
N GLY A 151 15.37 -28.29 -9.40
CA GLY A 151 15.74 -26.94 -9.85
C GLY A 151 16.12 -26.01 -8.69
N GLY A 152 15.69 -26.33 -7.46
CA GLY A 152 16.13 -25.63 -6.24
C GLY A 152 17.65 -25.66 -6.07
N LEU A 153 18.27 -26.84 -6.17
CA LEU A 153 19.73 -26.99 -6.08
C LEU A 153 20.46 -26.14 -7.11
N MET A 154 19.89 -26.01 -8.31
CA MET A 154 20.47 -25.29 -9.42
C MET A 154 20.38 -23.77 -9.22
N LEU A 155 19.16 -23.25 -9.07
CA LEU A 155 18.91 -21.81 -9.01
C LEU A 155 19.42 -21.19 -7.70
N TYR A 156 19.27 -21.85 -6.55
CA TYR A 156 19.76 -21.30 -5.29
C TYR A 156 21.29 -21.18 -5.27
N ASN A 157 22.02 -22.17 -5.78
CA ASN A 157 23.48 -22.08 -5.80
C ASN A 157 23.96 -20.99 -6.77
N TRP A 158 23.29 -20.79 -7.91
CA TRP A 158 23.58 -19.65 -8.79
C TRP A 158 23.23 -18.30 -8.13
N ALA A 159 22.08 -18.22 -7.47
CA ALA A 159 21.61 -17.02 -6.77
C ALA A 159 22.54 -16.62 -5.63
N ALA A 160 23.05 -17.58 -4.85
CA ALA A 160 23.99 -17.31 -3.77
C ALA A 160 25.32 -16.71 -4.25
N GLU A 161 25.70 -16.95 -5.51
CA GLU A 161 26.89 -16.36 -6.17
C GLU A 161 26.59 -15.01 -6.80
N ASN A 162 25.31 -14.73 -7.11
CA ASN A 162 24.85 -13.54 -7.82
C ASN A 162 23.65 -12.87 -7.11
N PRO A 163 23.72 -12.59 -5.79
CA PRO A 163 22.54 -12.16 -5.03
C PRO A 163 21.97 -10.81 -5.52
N GLU A 164 22.84 -9.93 -6.02
CA GLU A 164 22.47 -8.63 -6.61
C GLU A 164 21.84 -8.73 -8.01
N SER A 165 21.75 -9.93 -8.58
CA SER A 165 21.10 -10.21 -9.87
C SER A 165 19.80 -10.98 -9.72
N VAL A 166 19.24 -11.06 -8.51
CA VAL A 166 18.01 -11.79 -8.22
C VAL A 166 16.96 -10.84 -7.66
N ALA A 167 15.76 -10.87 -8.23
CA ALA A 167 14.65 -10.07 -7.70
C ALA A 167 13.84 -10.79 -6.62
N GLY A 168 13.78 -12.12 -6.69
CA GLY A 168 13.05 -12.98 -5.76
C GLY A 168 13.20 -14.44 -6.17
N ILE A 169 12.88 -15.37 -5.25
CA ILE A 169 12.93 -16.81 -5.51
C ILE A 169 11.60 -17.45 -5.15
N ALA A 170 10.87 -17.93 -6.16
CA ALA A 170 9.68 -18.76 -6.02
C ALA A 170 10.04 -20.24 -6.14
N GLY A 171 9.46 -21.09 -5.29
CA GLY A 171 9.76 -22.50 -5.22
C GLY A 171 8.51 -23.39 -5.18
N ILE A 172 8.48 -24.43 -6.00
CA ILE A 172 7.49 -25.51 -5.95
C ILE A 172 8.20 -26.77 -5.46
N TYR A 173 7.93 -27.17 -4.20
CA TYR A 173 8.60 -28.24 -3.46
C TYR A 173 10.12 -28.33 -3.77
N PRO A 174 10.86 -27.22 -3.70
CA PRO A 174 12.24 -27.18 -4.19
C PRO A 174 13.16 -28.02 -3.31
N VAL A 175 14.07 -28.74 -3.94
CA VAL A 175 15.19 -29.38 -3.24
C VAL A 175 16.18 -28.29 -2.87
N CYS A 176 16.40 -28.12 -1.57
CA CYS A 176 17.28 -27.11 -1.00
C CYS A 176 18.48 -27.75 -0.27
N ASN A 177 18.51 -29.07 -0.14
CA ASN A 177 19.52 -29.78 0.64
C ASN A 177 20.08 -31.00 -0.10
N LEU A 178 21.33 -30.89 -0.55
CA LEU A 178 22.08 -31.97 -1.22
C LEU A 178 22.20 -33.24 -0.36
N ARG A 179 22.21 -33.11 0.98
CA ARG A 179 22.26 -34.28 1.87
C ARG A 179 20.98 -35.09 1.81
N SER A 180 19.82 -34.43 1.70
CA SER A 180 18.52 -35.13 1.67
C SER A 180 18.23 -35.70 0.28
N TRP A 181 18.44 -34.89 -0.77
CA TRP A 181 18.21 -35.31 -2.15
C TRP A 181 19.19 -34.59 -3.09
N PRO A 182 19.83 -35.27 -4.05
CA PRO A 182 19.72 -36.71 -4.35
C PRO A 182 20.53 -37.59 -3.37
N GLY A 183 21.19 -36.98 -2.38
CA GLY A 183 22.20 -37.61 -1.54
C GLY A 183 23.60 -37.45 -2.14
N LEU A 184 24.62 -37.45 -1.27
CA LEU A 184 26.00 -37.12 -1.67
C LEU A 184 26.58 -38.12 -2.68
N ASP A 185 26.26 -39.41 -2.54
CA ASP A 185 26.76 -40.46 -3.44
C ASP A 185 26.29 -40.30 -4.89
N LYS A 186 25.07 -39.79 -5.07
CA LYS A 186 24.51 -39.53 -6.40
C LYS A 186 24.95 -38.18 -6.96
N ALA A 187 25.13 -37.18 -6.10
CA ALA A 187 25.53 -35.84 -6.52
C ALA A 187 27.03 -35.75 -6.88
N CYS A 188 27.90 -36.51 -6.21
CA CYS A 188 29.34 -36.29 -6.23
C CYS A 188 29.98 -36.29 -7.63
N GLY A 189 29.48 -37.15 -8.54
CA GLY A 189 29.93 -37.19 -9.93
C GLY A 189 29.72 -35.87 -10.69
N ALA A 190 28.58 -35.19 -10.47
CA ALA A 190 28.31 -33.89 -11.09
C ALA A 190 29.25 -32.78 -10.58
N TYR A 191 29.85 -32.97 -9.41
CA TYR A 191 30.83 -32.06 -8.81
C TYR A 191 32.29 -32.47 -9.08
N ASN A 192 32.51 -33.60 -9.75
CA ASN A 192 33.84 -34.21 -9.94
C ASN A 192 34.59 -34.43 -8.61
N LEU A 193 33.86 -34.88 -7.58
CA LEU A 193 34.36 -35.15 -6.22
C LEU A 193 33.93 -36.55 -5.76
N SER A 194 34.55 -37.06 -4.69
CA SER A 194 33.96 -38.15 -3.91
C SER A 194 32.83 -37.65 -3.01
N ALA A 195 31.95 -38.56 -2.56
CA ALA A 195 30.87 -38.20 -1.63
C ALA A 195 31.40 -37.60 -0.31
N GLU A 196 32.53 -38.11 0.21
CA GLU A 196 33.19 -37.57 1.41
C GLU A 196 33.72 -36.15 1.16
N GLN A 197 34.36 -35.91 0.02
CA GLN A 197 34.88 -34.59 -0.36
C GLN A 197 33.74 -33.58 -0.52
N LEU A 198 32.67 -33.95 -1.23
CA LEU A 198 31.48 -33.10 -1.37
C LEU A 198 30.84 -32.82 0.00
N GLY A 199 30.78 -33.83 0.87
CA GLY A 199 30.29 -33.71 2.25
C GLY A 199 31.05 -32.69 3.10
N LYS A 200 32.38 -32.57 2.91
CA LYS A 200 33.24 -31.56 3.55
C LYS A 200 33.08 -30.17 2.93
N GLN A 201 32.56 -30.07 1.70
CA GLN A 201 32.41 -28.82 0.96
C GLN A 201 30.96 -28.30 0.89
N LEU A 202 30.02 -28.85 1.67
CA LEU A 202 28.62 -28.44 1.57
C LEU A 202 28.37 -26.96 1.88
N ALA A 203 29.13 -26.34 2.78
CA ALA A 203 29.05 -24.90 3.00
C ALA A 203 29.29 -24.07 1.71
N GLN A 204 29.94 -24.66 0.71
CA GLN A 204 30.19 -24.06 -0.60
C GLN A 204 29.20 -24.49 -1.69
N HIS A 205 28.39 -25.53 -1.49
CA HIS A 205 27.59 -26.13 -2.57
C HIS A 205 26.14 -26.47 -2.22
N ASN A 206 25.77 -26.35 -0.95
CA ASN A 206 24.45 -26.74 -0.45
C ASN A 206 23.58 -25.50 -0.20
N PRO A 207 22.40 -25.36 -0.86
CA PRO A 207 21.59 -24.15 -0.75
C PRO A 207 21.27 -23.70 0.68
N VAL A 208 20.84 -24.62 1.55
CA VAL A 208 20.54 -24.31 2.97
C VAL A 208 21.74 -23.82 3.79
N ASP A 209 22.97 -24.01 3.29
CA ASP A 209 24.20 -23.52 3.94
C ASP A 209 24.72 -22.21 3.29
N ARG A 210 24.10 -21.73 2.19
CA ARG A 210 24.58 -20.60 1.37
C ARG A 210 23.62 -19.39 1.34
N LEU A 211 22.81 -19.21 2.38
CA LEU A 211 21.74 -18.22 2.39
C LEU A 211 22.17 -16.79 2.75
N ALA A 212 23.30 -16.61 3.43
CA ALA A 212 23.74 -15.31 3.95
C ALA A 212 23.89 -14.20 2.87
N PRO A 213 24.45 -14.48 1.67
CA PRO A 213 24.49 -13.48 0.60
C PRO A 213 23.11 -13.02 0.15
N LEU A 214 22.13 -13.94 0.08
CA LEU A 214 20.75 -13.64 -0.31
C LEU A 214 20.06 -12.75 0.74
N ALA A 215 20.23 -13.08 2.03
CA ALA A 215 19.65 -12.32 3.14
C ALA A 215 20.23 -10.89 3.17
N LYS A 216 21.55 -10.76 2.96
CA LYS A 216 22.24 -9.47 2.88
C LYS A 216 21.72 -8.61 1.71
N ALA A 217 21.45 -9.22 0.56
CA ALA A 217 20.85 -8.56 -0.60
C ALA A 217 19.32 -8.40 -0.48
N ARG A 218 18.72 -8.84 0.63
CA ARG A 218 17.27 -8.79 0.91
C ARG A 218 16.43 -9.47 -0.17
N VAL A 219 16.91 -10.61 -0.70
CA VAL A 219 16.17 -11.38 -1.71
C VAL A 219 14.96 -12.03 -1.03
N PRO A 220 13.72 -11.72 -1.44
CA PRO A 220 12.54 -12.35 -0.86
C PRO A 220 12.35 -13.77 -1.42
N ILE A 221 11.75 -14.64 -0.63
CA ILE A 221 11.55 -16.06 -0.98
C ILE A 221 10.10 -16.48 -0.74
N PHE A 222 9.51 -17.20 -1.71
CA PHE A 222 8.21 -17.85 -1.58
C PHE A 222 8.32 -19.33 -1.94
N HIS A 223 7.96 -20.23 -1.04
CA HIS A 223 7.84 -21.66 -1.34
C HIS A 223 6.42 -22.17 -1.11
N ILE A 224 5.97 -23.09 -1.98
CA ILE A 224 4.85 -23.99 -1.70
C ILE A 224 5.38 -25.43 -1.59
N HIS A 225 5.16 -26.10 -0.46
CA HIS A 225 5.73 -27.43 -0.18
C HIS A 225 4.79 -28.23 0.73
N GLY A 226 4.33 -29.40 0.29
CA GLY A 226 3.41 -30.25 1.06
C GLY A 226 4.02 -30.88 2.33
N ASP A 227 3.19 -31.14 3.33
CA ASP A 227 3.59 -31.69 4.63
C ASP A 227 3.86 -33.21 4.62
N LYS A 228 3.52 -33.93 3.55
CA LYS A 228 3.72 -35.37 3.38
C LYS A 228 4.75 -35.71 2.29
N ASP A 229 5.63 -34.77 1.94
CA ASP A 229 6.70 -35.05 0.98
C ASP A 229 7.75 -35.97 1.61
N SER A 230 7.84 -37.22 1.13
CA SER A 230 8.82 -38.20 1.58
C SER A 230 10.07 -38.28 0.70
N LEU A 231 10.03 -37.69 -0.52
CA LEU A 231 11.15 -37.71 -1.46
C LEU A 231 12.07 -36.50 -1.25
N VAL A 232 11.47 -35.35 -0.99
CA VAL A 232 12.11 -34.08 -0.65
C VAL A 232 11.51 -33.62 0.67
N PRO A 233 11.88 -34.20 1.82
CA PRO A 233 11.23 -33.89 3.09
C PRO A 233 11.22 -32.40 3.40
N LEU A 234 10.04 -31.87 3.74
CA LEU A 234 9.81 -30.47 4.10
C LEU A 234 10.79 -30.02 5.20
N SER A 235 10.96 -30.84 6.24
CA SER A 235 11.86 -30.60 7.38
C SER A 235 13.31 -30.41 6.97
N ASP A 236 13.76 -31.09 5.92
CA ASP A 236 15.15 -31.11 5.49
C ASP A 236 15.42 -30.08 4.38
N ASN A 237 14.37 -29.48 3.82
CA ASN A 237 14.41 -28.58 2.67
C ASN A 237 13.74 -27.23 3.00
N SER A 238 12.50 -27.02 2.59
CA SER A 238 11.85 -25.69 2.69
C SER A 238 11.72 -25.18 4.13
N ALA A 239 11.43 -26.03 5.11
CA ALA A 239 11.31 -25.61 6.51
C ALA A 239 12.67 -25.29 7.13
N LEU A 240 13.71 -26.09 6.83
CA LEU A 240 15.09 -25.81 7.24
C LEU A 240 15.59 -24.51 6.63
N LEU A 241 15.33 -24.29 5.34
CA LEU A 241 15.67 -23.05 4.64
C LEU A 241 14.97 -21.86 5.28
N ALA A 242 13.66 -21.95 5.54
CA ALA A 242 12.89 -20.89 6.19
C ALA A 242 13.44 -20.51 7.56
N SER A 243 13.73 -21.49 8.41
CA SER A 243 14.31 -21.25 9.75
C SER A 243 15.64 -20.51 9.65
N ARG A 244 16.57 -21.03 8.84
CA ARG A 244 17.91 -20.44 8.68
C ARG A 244 17.86 -19.07 8.00
N TYR A 245 16.98 -18.88 7.04
CA TYR A 245 16.84 -17.59 6.37
C TYR A 245 16.30 -16.52 7.31
N ARG A 246 15.34 -16.89 8.17
CA ARG A 246 14.79 -16.03 9.20
C ARG A 246 15.84 -15.57 10.22
N GLU A 247 16.68 -16.50 10.68
CA GLU A 247 17.80 -16.18 11.60
C GLU A 247 18.79 -15.19 11.00
N LEU A 248 18.95 -15.20 9.66
CA LEU A 248 19.77 -14.25 8.91
C LEU A 248 19.04 -12.93 8.61
N GLY A 249 17.78 -12.76 9.04
CA GLY A 249 16.96 -11.58 8.77
C GLY A 249 16.33 -11.56 7.37
N GLY A 250 16.35 -12.67 6.64
CA GLY A 250 15.73 -12.81 5.33
C GLY A 250 14.20 -12.95 5.41
N SER A 251 13.50 -12.43 4.39
CA SER A 251 12.05 -12.57 4.26
C SER A 251 11.70 -13.83 3.48
N MET A 252 10.96 -14.73 4.10
CA MET A 252 10.45 -15.93 3.43
C MET A 252 9.02 -16.24 3.84
N ARG A 253 8.21 -16.56 2.82
CA ARG A 253 6.90 -17.15 2.96
C ARG A 253 6.92 -18.62 2.58
N LEU A 254 6.33 -19.47 3.42
CA LEU A 254 6.22 -20.90 3.20
C LEU A 254 4.75 -21.34 3.32
N ARG A 255 4.14 -21.67 2.19
CA ARG A 255 2.81 -22.28 2.12
C ARG A 255 2.93 -23.79 2.24
N ILE A 256 2.12 -24.39 3.13
CA ILE A 256 2.19 -25.83 3.43
C ILE A 256 0.83 -26.49 3.18
N PRO A 257 0.55 -26.96 1.95
CA PRO A 257 -0.69 -27.67 1.64
C PRO A 257 -0.78 -28.99 2.42
N PRO A 258 -1.85 -29.23 3.20
CA PRO A 258 -1.98 -30.43 4.01
C PRO A 258 -2.26 -31.68 3.16
N GLY A 259 -1.67 -32.80 3.57
CA GLY A 259 -1.79 -34.10 2.92
C GLY A 259 -1.02 -34.24 1.59
N GLN A 260 -0.27 -33.22 1.17
CA GLN A 260 0.41 -33.23 -0.13
C GLN A 260 1.86 -33.73 -0.01
N GLY A 261 2.28 -34.60 -0.92
CA GLY A 261 3.66 -35.10 -1.02
C GLY A 261 4.40 -34.61 -2.26
N HIS A 262 5.45 -35.31 -2.70
CA HIS A 262 6.14 -35.03 -3.97
C HIS A 262 5.33 -35.47 -5.19
N ASN A 263 4.18 -34.86 -5.38
CA ASN A 263 3.21 -35.23 -6.41
C ASN A 263 2.97 -34.07 -7.39
N VAL A 264 2.11 -34.31 -8.38
CA VAL A 264 1.72 -33.30 -9.39
C VAL A 264 0.33 -32.72 -9.10
N TRP A 265 0.00 -32.54 -7.81
CA TRP A 265 -1.25 -31.88 -7.40
C TRP A 265 -1.39 -30.51 -8.06
N GLU A 266 -2.55 -30.26 -8.66
CA GLU A 266 -2.81 -29.06 -9.47
C GLU A 266 -2.58 -27.75 -8.69
N GLY A 267 -2.87 -27.74 -7.39
CA GLY A 267 -2.69 -26.57 -6.53
C GLY A 267 -1.23 -26.10 -6.40
N PHE A 268 -0.24 -26.93 -6.69
CA PHE A 268 1.15 -26.49 -6.80
C PHE A 268 1.40 -25.56 -7.99
N PHE A 269 0.68 -25.79 -9.09
CA PHE A 269 0.84 -25.05 -10.35
C PHE A 269 -0.23 -23.97 -10.54
N GLN A 270 -1.30 -24.01 -9.74
CA GLN A 270 -2.35 -23.00 -9.66
C GLN A 270 -2.31 -22.22 -8.33
N CYS A 271 -1.14 -22.15 -7.71
CA CYS A 271 -0.93 -21.35 -6.51
C CYS A 271 -0.95 -19.85 -6.88
N GLN A 272 -2.06 -19.20 -6.54
CA GLN A 272 -2.24 -17.77 -6.76
C GLN A 272 -1.14 -16.96 -6.06
N GLU A 273 -0.81 -17.28 -4.80
CA GLU A 273 0.23 -16.58 -4.04
C GLU A 273 1.61 -16.60 -4.71
N LEU A 274 1.97 -17.73 -5.33
CA LEU A 274 3.23 -17.87 -6.03
C LEU A 274 3.26 -16.94 -7.25
N VAL A 275 2.14 -16.86 -7.98
CA VAL A 275 2.05 -16.00 -9.16
C VAL A 275 2.18 -14.52 -8.78
N GLU A 276 1.49 -14.11 -7.72
CA GLU A 276 1.55 -12.74 -7.18
C GLU A 276 2.96 -12.38 -6.78
N PHE A 277 3.61 -13.25 -6.01
CA PHE A 277 5.00 -13.10 -5.62
C PHE A 277 5.92 -12.94 -6.83
N VAL A 278 5.77 -13.78 -7.86
CA VAL A 278 6.62 -13.68 -9.07
C VAL A 278 6.36 -12.37 -9.82
N ILE A 279 5.10 -11.97 -10.00
CA ILE A 279 4.74 -10.71 -10.67
C ILE A 279 5.29 -9.52 -9.91
N GLU A 280 5.15 -9.54 -8.58
CA GLU A 280 5.60 -8.48 -7.69
C GLU A 280 7.09 -8.20 -7.82
N HIS A 281 7.89 -9.27 -7.88
CA HIS A 281 9.34 -9.16 -7.86
C HIS A 281 9.94 -9.10 -9.27
N ALA A 282 9.32 -9.69 -10.28
CA ALA A 282 9.84 -9.61 -11.66
C ALA A 282 9.74 -8.20 -12.25
N ILE A 283 8.73 -7.40 -11.85
CA ILE A 283 8.50 -6.04 -12.36
C ILE A 283 8.32 -5.07 -11.20
N PRO A 284 9.22 -4.07 -11.04
CA PRO A 284 9.02 -3.02 -10.06
C PRO A 284 7.64 -2.36 -10.21
N PRO A 285 6.91 -2.06 -9.13
CA PRO A 285 5.58 -1.47 -9.22
C PRO A 285 5.50 -0.17 -10.04
N ALA A 286 6.50 0.71 -9.89
CA ALA A 286 6.67 1.96 -10.66
C ALA A 286 6.78 1.75 -12.18
N GLU A 287 7.02 0.52 -12.59
CA GLU A 287 7.32 0.11 -13.95
C GLU A 287 6.20 -0.70 -14.59
N ARG A 288 5.10 -1.01 -13.89
CA ARG A 288 3.99 -1.78 -14.46
C ARG A 288 3.18 -0.94 -15.44
N GLU A 289 2.80 -1.54 -16.57
CA GLU A 289 2.01 -0.91 -17.62
C GLU A 289 0.53 -1.35 -17.56
N PRO A 290 -0.42 -0.53 -18.07
CA PRO A 290 -1.83 -0.91 -18.12
C PRO A 290 -2.04 -2.09 -19.08
N SER A 291 -2.72 -3.13 -18.58
CA SER A 291 -3.08 -4.34 -19.34
C SER A 291 -4.58 -4.45 -19.48
N ALA A 292 -5.07 -4.57 -20.72
CA ALA A 292 -6.50 -4.75 -20.99
C ALA A 292 -7.06 -6.02 -20.34
N ALA A 293 -6.26 -7.09 -20.29
CA ALA A 293 -6.65 -8.34 -19.65
C ALA A 293 -6.80 -8.18 -18.13
N MET A 294 -5.85 -7.51 -17.49
CA MET A 294 -5.90 -7.26 -16.04
C MET A 294 -6.91 -6.17 -15.67
N PHE A 295 -7.24 -5.24 -16.56
CA PHE A 295 -8.35 -4.31 -16.33
C PHE A 295 -9.70 -5.01 -16.41
N LYS A 296 -9.87 -5.96 -17.33
CA LYS A 296 -11.09 -6.76 -17.41
C LYS A 296 -11.25 -7.65 -16.17
N GLU A 297 -10.17 -8.32 -15.79
CA GLU A 297 -10.08 -9.22 -14.63
C GLU A 297 -8.97 -8.75 -13.66
N PRO A 298 -9.28 -7.79 -12.76
CA PRO A 298 -8.30 -7.27 -11.81
C PRO A 298 -7.69 -8.36 -10.91
N PRO A 299 -6.38 -8.25 -10.64
CA PRO A 299 -5.70 -9.15 -9.72
C PRO A 299 -6.22 -8.93 -8.30
N ILE A 300 -6.00 -9.90 -7.40
CA ILE A 300 -6.68 -9.90 -6.09
C ILE A 300 -6.26 -8.71 -5.22
N GLU A 301 -5.06 -8.18 -5.38
CA GLU A 301 -4.52 -7.05 -4.60
C GLU A 301 -5.20 -5.72 -4.96
N ALA A 302 -5.84 -5.67 -6.12
CA ALA A 302 -6.67 -4.54 -6.54
C ALA A 302 -8.12 -4.67 -6.03
N ARG A 303 -8.53 -5.85 -5.54
CA ARG A 303 -9.92 -6.07 -5.11
C ARG A 303 -10.16 -5.50 -3.70
N PRO A 304 -11.34 -4.94 -3.44
CA PRO A 304 -11.68 -4.44 -2.11
C PRO A 304 -11.72 -5.57 -1.07
N GLY A 305 -11.23 -5.28 0.14
CA GLY A 305 -11.37 -6.12 1.33
C GLY A 305 -12.34 -5.52 2.33
N ALA A 306 -12.43 -6.05 3.55
CA ALA A 306 -13.25 -5.49 4.62
C ALA A 306 -12.70 -5.79 6.01
N PHE A 307 -12.92 -4.88 6.95
CA PHE A 307 -12.87 -5.20 8.37
C PHE A 307 -14.01 -6.15 8.71
N TRP A 308 -13.68 -7.35 9.16
CA TRP A 308 -14.63 -8.41 9.47
C TRP A 308 -14.83 -8.51 10.98
N SER A 309 -15.72 -7.65 11.46
CA SER A 309 -15.98 -7.47 12.89
C SER A 309 -16.63 -8.72 13.49
N TRP A 310 -15.88 -9.42 14.31
CA TRP A 310 -16.34 -10.53 15.15
C TRP A 310 -16.82 -9.97 16.49
N MET A 311 -18.08 -9.54 16.50
CA MET A 311 -18.68 -8.83 17.64
C MET A 311 -18.68 -9.70 18.90
N ASN A 312 -18.09 -9.18 19.98
CA ASN A 312 -17.80 -9.85 21.24
C ASN A 312 -17.05 -11.20 21.10
N GLY A 313 -16.37 -11.44 19.98
CA GLY A 313 -15.78 -12.75 19.64
C GLY A 313 -16.82 -13.84 19.35
N ASN A 314 -18.10 -13.49 19.21
CA ASN A 314 -19.20 -14.42 19.00
C ASN A 314 -19.30 -14.82 17.52
N VAL A 315 -18.78 -16.00 17.21
CA VAL A 315 -18.63 -16.50 15.84
C VAL A 315 -19.28 -17.85 15.60
N ASP A 316 -19.70 -18.07 14.35
CA ASP A 316 -20.21 -19.33 13.85
C ASP A 316 -19.40 -19.82 12.64
N LEU A 317 -18.94 -21.08 12.67
CA LEU A 317 -17.99 -21.61 11.67
C LEU A 317 -18.63 -21.82 10.29
N ASP A 318 -19.90 -22.23 10.25
CA ASP A 318 -20.62 -22.42 8.99
C ASP A 318 -20.88 -21.07 8.33
N ARG A 319 -21.24 -20.07 9.14
CA ARG A 319 -21.40 -18.70 8.69
C ARG A 319 -20.09 -18.07 8.23
N ILE A 320 -18.97 -18.34 8.92
CA ILE A 320 -17.62 -17.96 8.43
C ILE A 320 -17.39 -18.50 7.02
N THR A 321 -17.73 -19.77 6.79
CA THR A 321 -17.57 -20.40 5.46
C THR A 321 -18.41 -19.70 4.42
N TYR A 322 -19.69 -19.49 4.72
CA TYR A 322 -20.64 -18.83 3.83
C TYR A 322 -20.22 -17.38 3.48
N GLU A 323 -19.81 -16.60 4.48
CA GLU A 323 -19.41 -15.21 4.28
C GLU A 323 -18.17 -15.11 3.38
N LEU A 324 -17.18 -15.99 3.56
CA LEU A 324 -16.01 -16.05 2.68
C LEU A 324 -16.35 -16.53 1.27
N GLU A 325 -17.27 -17.49 1.13
CA GLU A 325 -17.77 -17.93 -0.19
C GLU A 325 -18.48 -16.79 -0.93
N GLU A 326 -19.29 -16.01 -0.22
CA GLU A 326 -19.94 -14.83 -0.77
C GLU A 326 -18.93 -13.74 -1.13
N MET A 327 -17.94 -13.44 -0.27
CA MET A 327 -16.85 -12.51 -0.61
C MET A 327 -16.13 -12.94 -1.89
N LYS A 328 -15.81 -14.23 -2.04
CA LYS A 328 -15.20 -14.77 -3.26
C LYS A 328 -16.11 -14.60 -4.47
N ALA A 329 -17.40 -14.93 -4.33
CA ALA A 329 -18.39 -14.86 -5.39
C ALA A 329 -18.64 -13.43 -5.87
N LYS A 330 -18.53 -12.42 -4.99
CA LYS A 330 -18.68 -11.01 -5.34
C LYS A 330 -17.39 -10.33 -5.80
N GLY A 331 -16.26 -11.04 -5.76
CA GLY A 331 -14.98 -10.54 -6.24
C GLY A 331 -14.23 -9.66 -5.24
N MET A 332 -14.37 -9.92 -3.94
CA MET A 332 -13.54 -9.30 -2.90
C MET A 332 -12.17 -9.97 -2.80
N SER A 333 -11.20 -9.26 -2.21
CA SER A 333 -9.88 -9.81 -1.90
C SER A 333 -9.91 -10.75 -0.69
N GLY A 334 -10.82 -10.49 0.25
CA GLY A 334 -11.02 -11.23 1.48
C GLY A 334 -11.39 -10.27 2.62
N ALA A 335 -10.89 -10.54 3.82
CA ALA A 335 -11.31 -9.86 5.04
C ALA A 335 -10.22 -9.81 6.13
N GLU A 336 -10.36 -8.86 7.04
CA GLU A 336 -9.48 -8.67 8.19
C GLU A 336 -10.22 -9.09 9.46
N ILE A 337 -9.78 -10.18 10.08
CA ILE A 337 -10.41 -10.67 11.32
C ILE A 337 -10.23 -9.58 12.39
N TRP A 338 -11.34 -9.07 12.88
CA TRP A 338 -11.36 -8.05 13.92
C TRP A 338 -12.23 -8.50 15.10
N ASP A 339 -11.60 -9.11 16.10
CA ASP A 339 -12.26 -9.45 17.36
C ASP A 339 -12.53 -8.15 18.12
N ILE A 340 -13.78 -7.79 18.38
CA ILE A 340 -14.13 -6.48 18.93
C ILE A 340 -15.35 -6.54 19.83
N GLY A 341 -15.32 -5.79 20.94
CA GLY A 341 -16.46 -5.67 21.83
C GLY A 341 -17.61 -4.80 21.28
N VAL A 342 -18.74 -4.83 21.98
CA VAL A 342 -19.91 -4.00 21.68
C VAL A 342 -19.98 -2.80 22.62
N ILE A 343 -20.23 -1.60 22.08
CA ILE A 343 -20.56 -0.41 22.89
C ILE A 343 -22.06 -0.43 23.19
N HIS A 344 -22.45 -0.77 24.42
CA HIS A 344 -23.85 -0.79 24.83
C HIS A 344 -24.42 0.61 25.01
N ARG A 345 -25.57 0.90 24.40
CA ARG A 345 -26.44 2.04 24.76
C ARG A 345 -27.72 1.61 25.46
N ILE A 346 -28.13 0.34 25.31
CA ILE A 346 -29.35 -0.26 25.85
C ILE A 346 -28.96 -1.60 26.50
N PRO A 347 -29.23 -1.83 27.80
CA PRO A 347 -28.80 -3.04 28.52
C PRO A 347 -29.39 -4.36 28.01
N GLU A 348 -30.55 -4.31 27.33
CA GLU A 348 -31.29 -5.50 26.92
C GLU A 348 -30.84 -6.12 25.58
N GLU A 349 -30.01 -5.44 24.79
CA GLU A 349 -29.46 -5.95 23.52
C GLU A 349 -28.06 -6.54 23.73
N LEU A 350 -27.97 -7.88 23.78
CA LEU A 350 -26.73 -8.58 24.12
C LEU A 350 -26.32 -9.52 22.98
N ILE A 351 -25.36 -9.07 22.15
CA ILE A 351 -24.51 -10.02 21.43
C ILE A 351 -23.76 -10.82 22.50
N PRO A 352 -23.90 -12.17 22.56
CA PRO A 352 -23.27 -12.98 23.60
C PRO A 352 -21.76 -12.77 23.67
N ALA A 353 -21.18 -12.92 24.85
CA ALA A 353 -19.73 -12.97 25.00
C ALA A 353 -19.20 -14.27 24.35
N GLY A 354 -18.32 -14.11 23.36
CA GLY A 354 -17.55 -15.19 22.76
C GLY A 354 -16.29 -15.55 23.56
N PRO A 355 -15.48 -16.50 23.06
CA PRO A 355 -14.22 -16.88 23.69
C PRO A 355 -13.22 -15.72 23.73
N ALA A 356 -12.24 -15.83 24.63
CA ALA A 356 -11.11 -14.92 24.66
C ALA A 356 -10.32 -14.98 23.35
N PHE A 357 -9.93 -13.83 22.83
CA PHE A 357 -9.10 -13.70 21.62
C PHE A 357 -7.79 -14.47 21.78
N LEU A 358 -7.45 -15.29 20.78
CA LEU A 358 -6.32 -16.24 20.81
C LEU A 358 -6.39 -17.34 21.89
N GLY A 359 -7.54 -17.48 22.57
CA GLY A 359 -7.87 -18.68 23.34
C GLY A 359 -8.18 -19.88 22.43
N PRO A 360 -8.31 -21.11 22.95
CA PRO A 360 -8.43 -22.32 22.13
C PRO A 360 -9.58 -22.29 21.11
N GLU A 361 -10.74 -21.77 21.49
CA GLU A 361 -11.95 -21.69 20.67
C GLU A 361 -11.87 -20.54 19.66
N SER A 362 -11.25 -19.41 20.03
CA SER A 362 -10.91 -18.33 19.11
C SER A 362 -9.92 -18.82 18.04
N LEU A 363 -8.87 -19.55 18.45
CA LEU A 363 -7.90 -20.16 17.54
C LEU A 363 -8.54 -21.20 16.62
N LYS A 364 -9.54 -21.96 17.08
CA LYS A 364 -10.32 -22.85 16.23
C LYS A 364 -11.03 -22.07 15.12
N ALA A 365 -11.69 -20.96 15.45
CA ALA A 365 -12.37 -20.12 14.47
C ALA A 365 -11.40 -19.43 13.50
N ILE A 366 -10.30 -18.86 14.01
CA ILE A 366 -9.24 -18.25 13.18
C ILE A 366 -8.65 -19.30 12.23
N ASN A 367 -8.32 -20.49 12.73
CA ASN A 367 -7.80 -21.58 11.90
C ASN A 367 -8.79 -22.01 10.81
N HIS A 368 -10.09 -22.09 11.15
CA HIS A 368 -11.14 -22.38 10.18
C HIS A 368 -11.24 -21.30 9.10
N ALA A 369 -11.26 -20.02 9.49
CA ALA A 369 -11.26 -18.90 8.56
C ALA A 369 -10.06 -18.94 7.61
N ILE A 370 -8.84 -19.14 8.11
CA ILE A 370 -7.63 -19.26 7.28
C ILE A 370 -7.75 -20.45 6.31
N ASN A 371 -8.27 -21.60 6.74
CA ASN A 371 -8.46 -22.75 5.86
C ASN A 371 -9.50 -22.49 4.76
N GLN A 372 -10.60 -21.82 5.08
CA GLN A 372 -11.62 -21.47 4.09
C GLN A 372 -11.11 -20.41 3.10
N ALA A 373 -10.41 -19.38 3.59
CA ALA A 373 -9.78 -18.39 2.73
C ALA A 373 -8.73 -19.03 1.82
N ASP A 374 -7.92 -19.96 2.34
CA ASP A 374 -6.93 -20.70 1.54
C ASP A 374 -7.59 -21.53 0.43
N ARG A 375 -8.66 -22.25 0.76
CA ARG A 375 -9.47 -23.02 -0.21
C ARG A 375 -10.03 -22.13 -1.33
N LEU A 376 -10.45 -20.91 -0.98
CA LEU A 376 -11.08 -19.97 -1.90
C LEU A 376 -10.06 -19.08 -2.65
N GLY A 377 -8.79 -19.11 -2.25
CA GLY A 377 -7.76 -18.18 -2.73
C GLY A 377 -8.11 -16.73 -2.39
N LEU A 378 -8.46 -16.48 -1.13
CA LEU A 378 -8.68 -15.15 -0.55
C LEU A 378 -7.51 -14.76 0.36
N HIS A 379 -7.35 -13.47 0.60
CA HIS A 379 -6.40 -12.89 1.53
C HIS A 379 -7.08 -12.60 2.86
N LEU A 380 -6.48 -13.06 3.96
CA LEU A 380 -6.90 -12.66 5.30
C LEU A 380 -5.90 -11.71 5.94
N GLY A 381 -6.43 -10.71 6.64
CA GLY A 381 -5.74 -9.97 7.67
C GLY A 381 -6.19 -10.39 9.07
N ILE A 382 -5.47 -9.93 10.07
CA ILE A 382 -5.93 -9.96 11.47
C ILE A 382 -5.50 -8.67 12.15
N VAL A 383 -6.43 -8.01 12.85
CA VAL A 383 -6.11 -6.89 13.74
C VAL A 383 -5.27 -7.43 14.89
N ALA A 384 -4.16 -6.76 15.21
CA ALA A 384 -3.18 -7.25 16.19
C ALA A 384 -3.66 -7.16 17.66
N SER A 385 -4.96 -7.06 17.89
CA SER A 385 -5.57 -7.04 19.22
C SER A 385 -7.03 -7.45 19.15
N SER A 386 -7.60 -7.82 20.31
CA SER A 386 -9.05 -7.70 20.47
C SER A 386 -9.34 -6.21 20.60
N SER A 387 -9.99 -5.59 19.62
CA SER A 387 -10.10 -4.14 19.38
C SER A 387 -8.76 -3.46 19.04
N TRP A 388 -8.48 -2.29 19.63
CA TRP A 388 -7.25 -1.51 19.48
C TRP A 388 -6.90 -0.87 20.84
N ASN A 389 -5.74 -0.25 21.05
CA ASN A 389 -4.50 -0.40 20.30
C ASN A 389 -3.85 -1.76 20.59
N ALA A 390 -2.67 -2.02 19.99
CA ALA A 390 -1.87 -3.22 20.26
C ALA A 390 -1.72 -3.51 21.77
N GLY A 391 -2.13 -4.71 22.17
CA GLY A 391 -2.16 -5.13 23.57
C GLY A 391 -2.90 -6.44 23.78
N GLY A 392 -2.97 -6.90 25.01
CA GLY A 392 -3.62 -8.16 25.36
C GLY A 392 -3.31 -8.64 26.76
N SER A 393 -3.96 -9.74 27.16
CA SER A 393 -3.77 -10.34 28.49
C SER A 393 -2.36 -10.91 28.71
N TRP A 394 -1.58 -11.09 27.65
CA TRP A 394 -0.18 -11.55 27.69
C TRP A 394 0.82 -10.44 28.01
N VAL A 395 0.42 -9.16 27.97
CA VAL A 395 1.31 -8.03 28.21
C VAL A 395 1.68 -7.95 29.69
N GLN A 396 2.97 -8.10 29.98
CA GLN A 396 3.51 -7.98 31.33
C GLN A 396 3.61 -6.50 31.76
N PRO A 397 3.51 -6.16 33.05
CA PRO A 397 3.65 -4.79 33.52
C PRO A 397 4.91 -4.06 33.01
N ARG A 398 6.06 -4.74 32.94
CA ARG A 398 7.30 -4.14 32.40
C ARG A 398 7.22 -3.77 30.91
N ASP A 399 6.38 -4.47 30.14
CA ASP A 399 6.24 -4.34 28.68
C ASP A 399 5.00 -3.49 28.31
N ALA A 400 4.22 -3.05 29.31
CA ALA A 400 3.04 -2.23 29.12
C ALA A 400 3.39 -0.73 29.02
N MET A 401 2.50 0.04 28.39
CA MET A 401 2.63 1.48 28.19
C MET A 401 2.98 2.21 29.49
N LYS A 402 3.94 3.15 29.42
CA LYS A 402 4.44 3.89 30.59
C LYS A 402 4.25 5.38 30.43
N GLY A 403 4.09 6.05 31.57
CA GLY A 403 4.04 7.50 31.68
C GLY A 403 5.04 8.03 32.70
N LEU A 404 5.34 9.32 32.61
CA LEU A 404 6.13 10.06 33.60
C LEU A 404 5.20 10.67 34.66
N TYR A 405 5.46 10.41 35.94
CA TYR A 405 4.69 10.92 37.07
C TYR A 405 5.59 11.73 38.01
N VAL A 406 4.99 12.71 38.71
CA VAL A 406 5.70 13.59 39.64
C VAL A 406 4.93 13.74 40.96
N SER A 407 5.66 13.87 42.06
CA SER A 407 5.18 14.41 43.33
C SER A 407 6.04 15.60 43.71
N GLU A 408 5.42 16.62 44.29
CA GLU A 408 6.12 17.85 44.70
C GLU A 408 5.89 18.10 46.19
N ILE A 409 6.92 18.63 46.84
CA ILE A 409 6.84 19.23 48.18
C ILE A 409 7.51 20.60 48.13
N THR A 410 7.12 21.47 49.07
CA THR A 410 7.80 22.75 49.29
C THR A 410 8.55 22.72 50.61
N VAL A 411 9.79 23.22 50.61
CA VAL A 411 10.63 23.34 51.80
C VAL A 411 11.25 24.74 51.86
N SER A 412 11.45 25.27 53.06
CA SER A 412 12.15 26.54 53.27
C SER A 412 13.49 26.30 53.95
N GLY A 413 14.55 26.85 53.39
CA GLY A 413 15.88 26.84 53.98
C GLY A 413 16.33 28.21 54.51
N PRO A 414 17.47 28.29 55.22
CA PRO A 414 18.41 27.20 55.42
C PRO A 414 17.90 26.15 56.42
N ALA A 415 17.92 24.87 56.07
CA ALA A 415 17.44 23.77 56.91
C ALA A 415 18.10 22.44 56.56
N LYS A 416 18.17 21.49 57.52
CA LYS A 416 18.54 20.10 57.23
C LYS A 416 17.29 19.27 56.99
N LEU A 417 17.13 18.76 55.78
CA LEU A 417 16.00 17.91 55.40
C LEU A 417 16.40 16.44 55.51
N SER A 418 15.62 15.63 56.22
CA SER A 418 15.66 14.17 56.16
C SER A 418 14.25 13.60 56.25
N GLN A 419 13.63 13.31 55.10
CA GLN A 419 12.26 12.80 55.04
C GLN A 419 12.03 11.89 53.85
N VAL A 420 11.07 10.97 53.98
CA VAL A 420 10.58 10.16 52.87
C VAL A 420 9.76 11.05 51.95
N LEU A 421 10.17 11.15 50.69
CA LEU A 421 9.43 11.92 49.69
C LEU A 421 8.14 11.20 49.31
N PRO A 422 7.02 11.92 49.12
CA PRO A 422 5.76 11.31 48.69
C PRO A 422 5.95 10.56 47.38
N PHE A 423 5.34 9.38 47.26
CA PHE A 423 5.32 8.66 46.00
C PHE A 423 4.32 9.32 45.03
N PRO A 424 4.66 9.53 43.74
CA PRO A 424 3.74 10.09 42.75
C PRO A 424 2.46 9.27 42.58
N SER A 425 1.30 9.95 42.49
CA SER A 425 0.03 9.27 42.18
C SER A 425 -0.01 8.84 40.72
N CYS A 426 -0.35 7.59 40.46
CA CYS A 426 -0.55 7.04 39.11
C CYS A 426 -1.69 5.99 39.11
N LYS A 427 -2.25 5.72 37.93
CA LYS A 427 -3.34 4.75 37.71
C LYS A 427 -2.84 3.30 37.51
N ALA A 428 -1.54 3.07 37.61
CA ALA A 428 -0.92 1.76 37.41
C ALA A 428 -1.55 0.69 38.31
N PRO A 429 -1.62 -0.58 37.84
CA PRO A 429 -1.93 -1.71 38.71
C PRO A 429 -1.01 -1.73 39.93
N LYS A 430 -1.58 -1.91 41.13
CA LYS A 430 -0.85 -1.86 42.40
C LYS A 430 -0.65 -3.25 43.01
N GLY A 431 0.50 -3.44 43.66
CA GLY A 431 0.76 -4.61 44.50
C GLY A 431 0.12 -4.48 45.89
N THR A 432 0.34 -5.50 46.72
CA THR A 432 -0.16 -5.55 48.11
C THR A 432 0.41 -4.45 49.02
N ASN A 433 1.56 -3.89 48.66
CA ASN A 433 2.18 -2.75 49.35
C ASN A 433 1.62 -1.38 48.93
N GLY A 434 0.63 -1.34 48.02
CA GLY A 434 0.03 -0.10 47.52
C GLY A 434 0.86 0.67 46.49
N LEU A 435 2.07 0.19 46.15
CA LEU A 435 2.91 0.73 45.09
C LEU A 435 2.56 0.08 43.74
N PRO A 436 2.87 0.72 42.60
CA PRO A 436 2.73 0.11 41.29
C PRO A 436 3.48 -1.23 41.18
N LEU A 437 2.92 -2.18 40.44
CA LEU A 437 3.59 -3.45 40.11
C LEU A 437 4.91 -3.24 39.34
N TYR A 438 5.01 -2.12 38.63
CA TYR A 438 6.22 -1.70 37.94
C TYR A 438 6.41 -0.19 38.07
N TYR A 439 7.57 0.25 38.54
CA TYR A 439 8.00 1.64 38.45
C TYR A 439 9.53 1.75 38.47
N LYS A 440 10.07 2.87 37.99
CA LYS A 440 11.49 3.24 38.10
C LYS A 440 11.64 4.70 38.50
N GLU A 441 12.62 4.98 39.36
CA GLU A 441 13.04 6.35 39.65
C GLU A 441 13.69 6.97 38.40
N ILE A 442 13.35 8.22 38.10
CA ILE A 442 13.94 8.98 36.99
C ILE A 442 14.86 10.06 37.53
N ALA A 443 14.34 10.94 38.39
CA ALA A 443 15.11 12.01 38.99
C ALA A 443 14.42 12.58 40.24
N VAL A 444 15.21 13.09 41.19
CA VAL A 444 14.75 14.01 42.23
C VAL A 444 15.36 15.37 41.93
N LEU A 445 14.54 16.38 41.68
CA LEU A 445 14.99 17.73 41.29
C LEU A 445 14.54 18.76 42.33
N ALA A 446 15.39 19.73 42.63
CA ALA A 446 15.02 20.90 43.42
C ALA A 446 15.21 22.19 42.62
N PHE A 447 14.26 23.11 42.74
CA PHE A 447 14.34 24.42 42.11
C PHE A 447 13.63 25.48 42.96
N PRO A 448 14.02 26.76 42.88
CA PRO A 448 13.39 27.83 43.65
C PRO A 448 11.88 27.89 43.42
N GLN A 449 11.11 28.07 44.48
CA GLN A 449 9.67 28.28 44.38
C GLN A 449 9.40 29.68 43.83
N SER A 450 8.58 29.76 42.79
CA SER A 450 8.07 31.02 42.25
C SER A 450 6.53 31.02 42.17
N PRO A 451 5.84 32.12 42.52
CA PRO A 451 4.38 32.22 42.44
C PRO A 451 3.80 31.94 41.04
N ASP A 452 4.55 32.29 40.00
CA ASP A 452 4.18 32.15 38.58
C ASP A 452 4.64 30.84 37.94
N ARG A 453 5.22 29.92 38.73
CA ARG A 453 5.79 28.64 38.26
C ARG A 453 6.94 28.80 37.24
N VAL A 454 7.66 29.92 37.31
CA VAL A 454 8.83 30.19 36.48
C VAL A 454 10.12 29.77 37.19
N ILE A 455 10.95 29.02 36.47
CA ILE A 455 12.32 28.65 36.83
C ILE A 455 13.24 29.62 36.08
N GLN A 456 14.19 30.26 36.76
CA GLN A 456 15.02 31.31 36.13
C GLN A 456 15.83 30.76 34.95
N ASP A 457 16.55 29.68 35.19
CA ASP A 457 17.33 28.98 34.18
C ASP A 457 17.56 27.51 34.58
N THR A 458 18.14 26.72 33.68
CA THR A 458 18.44 25.30 33.93
C THR A 458 19.50 25.08 35.02
N ALA A 459 20.41 26.03 35.24
CA ALA A 459 21.43 25.93 36.28
C ALA A 459 20.84 26.09 37.69
N SER A 460 19.67 26.73 37.82
CA SER A 460 18.90 26.80 39.06
C SER A 460 18.18 25.50 39.44
N VAL A 461 18.19 24.47 38.56
CA VAL A 461 17.63 23.14 38.83
C VAL A 461 18.73 22.22 39.38
N ILE A 462 18.60 21.84 40.64
CA ILE A 462 19.56 20.98 41.35
C ILE A 462 19.09 19.53 41.27
N ASN A 463 19.93 18.64 40.75
CA ASN A 463 19.68 17.21 40.78
C ASN A 463 20.06 16.63 42.16
N LEU A 464 19.06 16.14 42.89
CA LEU A 464 19.19 15.52 44.22
C LEU A 464 19.03 14.00 44.20
N SER A 465 19.04 13.37 43.03
CA SER A 465 18.78 11.92 42.88
C SER A 465 19.72 11.08 43.74
N ASP A 466 21.01 11.40 43.75
CA ASP A 466 22.04 10.71 44.56
C ASP A 466 21.91 10.94 46.08
N LYS A 467 21.00 11.83 46.50
CA LYS A 467 20.73 12.13 47.90
C LYS A 467 19.48 11.43 48.45
N MET A 468 18.76 10.70 47.59
CA MET A 468 17.62 9.88 47.98
C MET A 468 18.05 8.41 48.06
N ASP A 469 17.75 7.76 49.18
CA ASP A 469 18.01 6.32 49.32
C ASP A 469 16.91 5.46 48.67
N ARG A 470 17.09 4.13 48.74
CA ARG A 470 16.18 3.14 48.14
C ARG A 470 14.78 3.12 48.78
N ASP A 471 14.65 3.60 50.01
CA ASP A 471 13.38 3.70 50.73
C ASP A 471 12.67 5.04 50.42
N GLY A 472 13.26 5.88 49.56
CA GLY A 472 12.72 7.17 49.14
C GLY A 472 12.99 8.29 50.14
N ARG A 473 13.88 8.10 51.11
CA ARG A 473 14.29 9.15 52.06
C ARG A 473 15.35 10.04 51.44
N LEU A 474 15.00 11.32 51.27
CA LEU A 474 15.91 12.36 50.82
C LEU A 474 16.64 12.99 52.02
N SER A 475 17.97 13.07 51.94
CA SER A 475 18.79 13.82 52.89
C SER A 475 19.53 14.98 52.23
N TRP A 476 19.15 16.22 52.53
CA TRP A 476 19.68 17.42 51.86
C TRP A 476 19.81 18.63 52.79
N ASP A 477 20.96 19.31 52.75
CA ASP A 477 21.14 20.63 53.36
C ASP A 477 20.52 21.69 52.42
N VAL A 478 19.30 22.11 52.76
CA VAL A 478 18.51 23.06 51.96
C VAL A 478 19.13 24.46 52.05
N PRO A 479 19.51 25.10 50.93
CA PRO A 479 20.01 26.48 50.91
C PRO A 479 18.94 27.51 51.34
N PRO A 480 19.33 28.74 51.73
CA PRO A 480 18.38 29.82 51.97
C PRO A 480 17.37 30.02 50.84
N GLY A 481 16.11 30.24 51.19
CA GLY A 481 15.01 30.45 50.23
C GLY A 481 13.93 29.38 50.30
N SER A 482 12.89 29.53 49.47
CA SER A 482 11.83 28.53 49.32
C SER A 482 12.09 27.68 48.08
N TRP A 483 12.02 26.36 48.24
CA TRP A 483 12.38 25.38 47.21
C TRP A 483 11.22 24.40 46.98
N ILE A 484 10.98 24.07 45.71
CA ILE A 484 10.18 22.91 45.33
C ILE A 484 11.14 21.74 45.15
N ILE A 485 10.82 20.60 45.75
CA ILE A 485 11.48 19.32 45.48
C ILE A 485 10.49 18.42 44.76
N ALA A 486 10.84 18.00 43.54
CA ALA A 486 10.03 17.19 42.65
C ALA A 486 10.66 15.80 42.47
N ARG A 487 9.93 14.73 42.82
CA ARG A 487 10.34 13.33 42.58
C ARG A 487 9.64 12.81 41.33
N PHE A 488 10.42 12.54 40.29
CA PHE A 488 9.98 12.00 39.01
C PHE A 488 10.20 10.49 38.96
N ILE A 489 9.14 9.76 38.61
CA ILE A 489 9.16 8.31 38.38
C ILE A 489 8.49 7.97 37.05
N THR A 490 8.85 6.84 36.46
CA THR A 490 8.06 6.21 35.40
C THR A 490 7.33 4.99 35.94
N SER A 491 6.11 4.75 35.46
CA SER A 491 5.24 3.64 35.85
C SER A 491 4.22 3.38 34.73
N ASN A 492 3.49 2.27 34.77
CA ASN A 492 2.47 1.97 33.78
C ASN A 492 1.35 3.02 33.78
N THR A 493 0.81 3.32 32.59
CA THR A 493 -0.36 4.19 32.45
C THR A 493 -1.62 3.55 33.03
N GLY A 494 -1.64 2.21 33.13
CA GLY A 494 -2.80 1.41 33.51
C GLY A 494 -3.87 1.31 32.43
N GLN A 495 -3.62 1.90 31.25
CA GLN A 495 -4.57 1.87 30.15
C GLN A 495 -4.71 0.45 29.58
N LYS A 496 -5.95 0.07 29.32
CA LYS A 496 -6.33 -1.20 28.70
C LYS A 496 -6.76 -0.97 27.25
N LEU A 497 -6.95 -2.08 26.52
CA LEU A 497 -7.59 -2.12 25.20
C LEU A 497 -8.92 -1.34 25.17
N MET A 498 -9.26 -0.80 23.99
CA MET A 498 -10.41 0.03 23.67
C MET A 498 -11.61 -0.81 23.22
N VAL A 499 -12.60 -1.01 24.08
CA VAL A 499 -13.76 -1.86 23.73
C VAL A 499 -13.35 -3.30 23.32
N PRO A 500 -12.47 -3.99 24.08
CA PRO A 500 -12.14 -5.38 23.78
C PRO A 500 -13.38 -6.27 23.95
N SER A 501 -13.39 -7.43 23.29
CA SER A 501 -14.38 -8.46 23.60
C SER A 501 -14.39 -8.78 25.10
N PRO A 502 -15.53 -9.14 25.70
CA PRO A 502 -15.68 -9.23 27.16
C PRO A 502 -14.62 -10.10 27.86
N ASN A 503 -14.12 -11.13 27.19
CA ASN A 503 -13.14 -12.08 27.72
C ASN A 503 -11.68 -11.80 27.27
N SER A 504 -11.42 -10.68 26.59
CA SER A 504 -10.16 -10.40 25.89
C SER A 504 -9.41 -9.17 26.40
N SER A 505 -9.85 -8.55 27.50
CA SER A 505 -9.24 -7.32 28.03
C SER A 505 -7.80 -7.54 28.53
N GLY A 506 -6.94 -6.56 28.28
CA GLY A 506 -5.53 -6.57 28.67
C GLY A 506 -4.89 -5.18 28.62
N LEU A 507 -3.62 -5.08 29.01
CA LEU A 507 -2.86 -3.83 28.96
C LEU A 507 -2.40 -3.52 27.53
N LEU A 508 -2.28 -2.23 27.21
CA LEU A 508 -1.58 -1.78 26.01
C LEU A 508 -0.08 -2.02 26.15
N ILE A 509 0.59 -2.34 25.03
CA ILE A 509 2.05 -2.43 24.99
C ILE A 509 2.71 -1.06 25.14
N ASP A 510 3.98 -1.04 25.54
CA ASP A 510 4.84 0.13 25.42
C ASP A 510 5.19 0.36 23.95
N HIS A 511 4.47 1.25 23.29
CA HIS A 511 4.66 1.57 21.87
C HIS A 511 5.99 2.29 21.60
N LEU A 512 6.69 2.78 22.64
CA LEU A 512 8.01 3.39 22.53
C LEU A 512 9.15 2.36 22.62
N ASP A 513 8.85 1.09 22.93
CA ASP A 513 9.83 0.01 23.08
C ASP A 513 9.66 -1.07 21.99
N GLY A 514 10.69 -1.21 21.15
CA GLY A 514 10.73 -2.21 20.09
C GLY A 514 10.61 -3.66 20.57
N ASN A 515 11.08 -3.96 21.78
CA ASN A 515 10.99 -5.32 22.32
C ASN A 515 9.55 -5.67 22.72
N ALA A 516 8.79 -4.69 23.20
CA ALA A 516 7.38 -4.88 23.55
C ALA A 516 6.55 -5.16 22.28
N ALA A 517 6.79 -4.41 21.20
CA ALA A 517 6.16 -4.65 19.90
C ALA A 517 6.51 -6.03 19.33
N GLU A 518 7.80 -6.40 19.30
CA GLU A 518 8.24 -7.72 18.80
C GLU A 518 7.63 -8.87 19.62
N THR A 519 7.65 -8.77 20.95
CA THR A 519 7.05 -9.79 21.84
C THR A 519 5.55 -9.94 21.58
N HIS A 520 4.86 -8.83 21.33
CA HIS A 520 3.43 -8.82 21.05
C HIS A 520 3.10 -9.54 19.73
N PHE A 521 3.75 -9.18 18.63
CA PHE A 521 3.52 -9.85 17.34
C PHE A 521 3.96 -11.32 17.37
N GLN A 522 5.10 -11.64 18.03
CA GLN A 522 5.56 -13.01 18.19
C GLN A 522 4.55 -13.86 18.95
N TYR A 523 3.92 -13.32 20.01
CA TYR A 523 2.89 -14.03 20.75
C TYR A 523 1.71 -14.42 19.84
N ILE A 524 1.21 -13.50 19.02
CA ILE A 524 0.08 -13.77 18.10
C ILE A 524 0.46 -14.88 17.10
N ILE A 525 1.62 -14.76 16.47
CA ILE A 525 2.13 -15.77 15.52
C ILE A 525 2.28 -17.14 16.21
N ASP A 526 2.86 -17.18 17.41
CA ASP A 526 3.06 -18.42 18.16
C ASP A 526 1.74 -19.09 18.51
N GLN A 527 0.70 -18.34 18.91
CA GLN A 527 -0.61 -18.91 19.19
C GLN A 527 -1.23 -19.53 17.94
N ILE A 528 -1.15 -18.86 16.80
CA ILE A 528 -1.66 -19.37 15.53
C ILE A 528 -0.89 -20.64 15.12
N LEU A 529 0.44 -20.64 15.20
CA LEU A 529 1.27 -21.78 14.82
C LEU A 529 1.15 -22.99 15.76
N LYS A 530 0.54 -22.86 16.95
CA LYS A 530 0.19 -24.02 17.79
C LYS A 530 -0.89 -24.91 17.19
N VAL A 531 -1.77 -24.37 16.36
CA VAL A 531 -2.93 -25.09 15.80
C VAL A 531 -2.82 -25.36 14.30
N ARG A 532 -1.76 -24.88 13.64
CA ARG A 532 -1.50 -25.10 12.21
C ARG A 532 0.00 -24.99 11.86
N PRO A 533 0.48 -25.63 10.78
CA PRO A 533 1.91 -25.70 10.46
C PRO A 533 2.48 -24.43 9.80
N SER A 534 1.62 -23.53 9.31
CA SER A 534 2.00 -22.36 8.52
C SER A 534 0.93 -21.26 8.64
N LEU A 535 1.25 -20.04 8.21
CA LEU A 535 0.33 -18.90 8.24
C LEU A 535 -0.61 -18.85 7.03
N ASP A 536 -0.31 -19.60 5.96
CA ASP A 536 -1.09 -19.71 4.70
C ASP A 536 -1.83 -18.41 4.33
N ALA A 537 -3.14 -18.42 4.07
CA ALA A 537 -3.91 -17.25 3.61
C ALA A 537 -3.82 -15.99 4.48
N LEU A 538 -3.23 -16.04 5.68
CA LEU A 538 -2.96 -14.86 6.50
C LEU A 538 -1.78 -14.05 5.90
N ARG A 539 -2.07 -12.86 5.39
CA ARG A 539 -1.15 -12.03 4.60
C ARG A 539 -0.53 -10.91 5.40
N TYR A 540 -1.28 -10.34 6.31
CA TYR A 540 -0.87 -9.15 7.03
C TYR A 540 -1.48 -9.11 8.42
N MET A 541 -0.81 -8.38 9.29
CA MET A 541 -1.40 -7.90 10.53
C MET A 541 -1.70 -6.42 10.39
N GLU A 542 -2.75 -6.01 11.07
CA GLU A 542 -3.25 -4.65 11.08
C GLU A 542 -3.02 -4.05 12.47
N VAL A 543 -2.63 -2.78 12.51
CA VAL A 543 -2.68 -1.94 13.72
C VAL A 543 -3.42 -0.65 13.42
N ASP A 544 -4.57 -0.53 14.08
CA ASP A 544 -5.53 0.57 13.97
C ASP A 544 -4.96 1.92 14.45
N SER A 545 -5.73 2.99 14.25
CA SER A 545 -5.39 4.35 14.64
C SER A 545 -5.21 4.47 16.16
N VAL A 546 -4.37 5.44 16.58
CA VAL A 546 -3.90 5.48 17.96
C VAL A 546 -4.89 6.19 18.90
N GLU A 547 -5.46 5.44 19.85
CA GLU A 547 -6.35 5.96 20.90
C GLU A 547 -5.78 5.78 22.31
N VAL A 548 -4.74 6.54 22.64
CA VAL A 548 -4.13 6.53 23.98
C VAL A 548 -4.52 7.75 24.82
N ASP A 549 -4.60 7.56 26.14
CA ASP A 549 -4.83 8.61 27.11
C ASP A 549 -3.81 9.76 26.93
N ASN A 550 -4.25 10.98 27.22
CA ASN A 550 -3.35 12.14 27.23
C ASN A 550 -2.44 12.12 28.48
N GLN A 551 -1.35 11.35 28.42
CA GLN A 551 -0.31 11.27 29.46
C GLN A 551 1.05 11.73 28.93
N THR A 552 1.98 12.05 29.83
CA THR A 552 3.39 12.30 29.47
C THR A 552 4.05 10.96 29.15
N ASP A 553 3.99 10.52 27.89
CA ASP A 553 4.51 9.22 27.45
C ASP A 553 6.00 9.04 27.80
N TRP A 554 6.36 7.83 28.22
CA TRP A 554 7.71 7.53 28.66
C TRP A 554 8.07 6.09 28.35
N THR A 555 9.37 5.79 28.33
CA THR A 555 9.89 4.42 28.33
C THR A 555 11.18 4.35 29.11
N ASP A 556 11.63 3.16 29.47
CA ASP A 556 12.82 2.95 30.30
C ASP A 556 14.08 3.56 29.68
N SER A 557 14.20 3.52 28.35
CA SER A 557 15.34 4.01 27.58
C SER A 557 15.22 5.49 27.20
N PHE A 558 14.15 6.19 27.60
CA PHE A 558 13.82 7.51 27.07
C PHE A 558 14.95 8.53 27.25
N VAL A 559 15.58 8.58 28.43
CA VAL A 559 16.65 9.54 28.73
C VAL A 559 17.87 9.31 27.82
N ASP A 560 18.27 8.05 27.65
CA ASP A 560 19.43 7.69 26.83
C ASP A 560 19.16 7.93 25.34
N GLU A 561 17.96 7.59 24.88
CA GLU A 561 17.53 7.84 23.50
C GLU A 561 17.36 9.34 23.22
N PHE A 562 16.86 10.12 24.20
CA PHE A 562 16.80 11.58 24.09
C PHE A 562 18.19 12.18 23.93
N ARG A 563 19.15 11.82 24.80
CA ARG A 563 20.54 12.31 24.71
C ARG A 563 21.17 11.97 23.37
N LYS A 564 20.98 10.73 22.91
CA LYS A 564 21.48 10.24 21.63
C LYS A 564 20.89 10.99 20.43
N ARG A 565 19.60 11.36 20.47
CA ARG A 565 18.89 11.97 19.33
C ARG A 565 18.91 13.49 19.33
N ARG A 566 18.90 14.12 20.52
CA ARG A 566 18.80 15.58 20.70
C ARG A 566 20.10 16.22 21.13
N GLY A 567 21.09 15.44 21.61
CA GLY A 567 22.43 15.93 21.93
C GLY A 567 22.57 16.65 23.27
N TYR A 568 21.55 16.62 24.14
CA TYR A 568 21.62 17.19 25.51
C TYR A 568 20.81 16.37 26.52
N ASP A 569 21.00 16.66 27.81
CA ASP A 569 20.33 15.94 28.90
C ASP A 569 18.92 16.50 29.17
N PRO A 570 17.85 15.68 29.09
CA PRO A 570 16.49 16.17 29.35
C PRO A 570 16.19 16.37 30.84
N ILE A 571 16.99 15.81 31.76
CA ILE A 571 16.69 15.76 33.19
C ILE A 571 16.45 17.15 33.80
N PRO A 572 17.29 18.19 33.57
CA PRO A 572 17.05 19.52 34.12
C PRO A 572 15.74 20.18 33.62
N HIS A 573 15.17 19.68 32.52
CA HIS A 573 14.02 20.26 31.86
C HIS A 573 12.69 19.56 32.18
N LEU A 574 12.71 18.41 32.85
CA LEU A 574 11.50 17.65 33.21
C LEU A 574 10.38 18.47 33.89
N PRO A 575 10.65 19.51 34.71
CA PRO A 575 9.60 20.37 35.25
C PRO A 575 8.72 21.01 34.17
N ALA A 576 9.24 21.25 32.96
CA ALA A 576 8.48 21.79 31.85
C ALA A 576 7.38 20.83 31.35
N LEU A 577 7.60 19.51 31.41
CA LEU A 577 6.58 18.50 31.09
C LEU A 577 5.40 18.51 32.08
N LYS A 578 5.60 19.15 33.25
CA LYS A 578 4.61 19.28 34.32
C LYS A 578 4.15 20.71 34.52
N GLY A 579 4.25 21.52 33.46
CA GLY A 579 3.66 22.85 33.37
C GLY A 579 4.44 23.97 34.06
N LYS A 580 5.69 23.72 34.49
CA LYS A 580 6.62 24.81 34.84
C LYS A 580 7.16 25.46 33.56
N LYS A 581 7.62 26.69 33.66
CA LYS A 581 8.23 27.42 32.52
C LYS A 581 9.60 27.92 32.89
N PHE A 582 10.48 28.09 31.91
CA PHE A 582 11.73 28.81 32.09
C PHE A 582 11.55 30.30 31.78
N ALA A 583 12.36 31.18 32.40
CA ALA A 583 12.25 32.62 32.19
C ALA A 583 12.48 33.00 30.72
N ASP A 584 13.40 32.31 30.04
CA ASP A 584 13.46 32.32 28.58
C ASP A 584 12.40 31.36 28.01
N PRO A 585 11.36 31.86 27.31
CA PRO A 585 10.31 31.04 26.74
C PRO A 585 10.82 30.09 25.63
N GLN A 586 11.97 30.38 25.01
CA GLN A 586 12.55 29.49 23.99
C GLN A 586 13.00 28.16 24.60
N ILE A 587 13.52 28.15 25.83
CA ILE A 587 13.96 26.93 26.51
C ILE A 587 12.78 25.97 26.67
N THR A 588 11.64 26.47 27.18
CA THR A 588 10.44 25.63 27.36
C THR A 588 9.88 25.16 26.02
N ALA A 589 9.69 26.06 25.05
CA ALA A 589 9.07 25.71 23.78
C ALA A 589 9.88 24.66 23.00
N ARG A 590 11.20 24.84 22.93
CA ARG A 590 12.11 23.94 22.19
C ARG A 590 12.29 22.60 22.87
N PHE A 591 12.40 22.58 24.21
CA PHE A 591 12.42 21.32 24.95
C PHE A 591 11.13 20.51 24.76
N LEU A 592 9.96 21.16 24.77
CA LEU A 592 8.68 20.46 24.51
C LEU A 592 8.63 19.91 23.08
N HIS A 593 9.15 20.65 22.10
CA HIS A 593 9.30 20.17 20.72
C HIS A 593 10.24 18.94 20.67
N ASP A 594 11.43 19.01 21.25
CA ASP A 594 12.41 17.92 21.28
C ASP A 594 11.88 16.68 22.01
N TYR A 595 11.11 16.89 23.09
CA TYR A 595 10.42 15.81 23.80
C TYR A 595 9.38 15.13 22.90
N ASN A 596 8.47 15.90 22.28
CA ASN A 596 7.44 15.35 21.39
C ASN A 596 8.06 14.62 20.20
N LYS A 597 9.14 15.17 19.63
CA LYS A 597 9.88 14.51 18.55
C LYS A 597 10.54 13.22 19.00
N THR A 598 11.06 13.16 20.23
CA THR A 598 11.64 11.93 20.78
C THR A 598 10.57 10.87 21.01
N VAL A 599 9.40 11.24 21.56
CA VAL A 599 8.24 10.34 21.67
C VAL A 599 7.85 9.81 20.29
N SER A 600 7.68 10.69 19.30
CA SER A 600 7.35 10.31 17.92
C SER A 600 8.38 9.37 17.31
N ASP A 601 9.67 9.68 17.43
CA ASP A 601 10.74 8.87 16.86
C ASP A 601 10.78 7.47 17.49
N LEU A 602 10.61 7.38 18.81
CA LEU A 602 10.57 6.10 19.52
C LEU A 602 9.31 5.30 19.16
N TRP A 603 8.17 5.95 18.96
CA TRP A 603 6.94 5.30 18.50
C TRP A 603 7.11 4.73 17.09
N ILE A 604 7.65 5.53 16.16
CA ILE A 604 7.85 5.13 14.76
C ILE A 604 8.85 3.98 14.67
N GLU A 605 10.00 4.09 15.34
CA GLU A 605 11.04 3.08 15.27
C GLU A 605 10.69 1.83 16.09
N GLY A 606 10.11 2.00 17.28
CA GLY A 606 9.79 0.94 18.23
C GLY A 606 8.51 0.18 17.88
N HIS A 607 7.45 0.86 17.45
CA HIS A 607 6.19 0.18 17.14
C HIS A 607 6.10 -0.19 15.65
N TYR A 608 6.10 0.81 14.77
CA TYR A 608 5.84 0.59 13.34
C TYR A 608 7.00 -0.09 12.61
N ARG A 609 8.21 0.47 12.66
CA ARG A 609 9.36 -0.09 11.92
C ARG A 609 9.75 -1.48 12.44
N LYS A 610 9.89 -1.64 13.76
CA LYS A 610 10.22 -2.95 14.34
C LYS A 610 9.14 -3.98 14.09
N GLY A 611 7.86 -3.61 14.18
CA GLY A 611 6.74 -4.48 13.80
C GLY A 611 6.84 -4.93 12.34
N THR A 612 7.04 -3.99 11.41
CA THR A 612 7.25 -4.28 9.98
C THR A 612 8.45 -5.19 9.74
N GLU A 613 9.61 -4.89 10.31
CA GLU A 613 10.81 -5.73 10.19
C GLU A 613 10.58 -7.15 10.72
N PHE A 614 9.87 -7.28 11.85
CA PHE A 614 9.57 -8.55 12.46
C PHE A 614 8.57 -9.38 11.63
N LEU A 615 7.45 -8.81 11.20
CA LEU A 615 6.44 -9.52 10.42
C LEU A 615 6.97 -9.96 9.05
N ASN A 616 7.80 -9.12 8.40
CA ASN A 616 8.40 -9.45 7.11
C ASN A 616 9.30 -10.69 7.15
N LYS A 617 9.91 -11.02 8.29
CA LYS A 617 10.67 -12.28 8.50
C LYS A 617 9.79 -13.53 8.37
N TYR A 618 8.47 -13.40 8.54
CA TYR A 618 7.47 -14.45 8.36
C TYR A 618 6.74 -14.34 7.01
N GLY A 619 7.13 -13.38 6.15
CA GLY A 619 6.43 -13.11 4.89
C GLY A 619 5.03 -12.52 5.10
N MET A 620 4.83 -11.82 6.23
CA MET A 620 3.63 -11.05 6.55
C MET A 620 3.91 -9.55 6.45
N GLN A 621 2.94 -8.79 5.96
CA GLN A 621 3.01 -7.33 5.91
C GLN A 621 2.40 -6.70 7.18
N LEU A 622 2.85 -5.50 7.54
CA LEU A 622 2.15 -4.62 8.47
C LEU A 622 1.31 -3.60 7.68
N VAL A 623 0.01 -3.58 7.95
CA VAL A 623 -0.91 -2.51 7.55
C VAL A 623 -1.18 -1.63 8.76
N ALA A 624 -1.16 -0.31 8.61
CA ALA A 624 -1.34 0.57 9.77
C ALA A 624 -1.97 1.91 9.42
N GLU A 625 -2.89 2.36 10.27
CA GLU A 625 -3.37 3.76 10.34
C GLU A 625 -2.39 4.64 11.12
N ALA A 626 -1.14 4.61 10.69
CA ALA A 626 -0.02 5.03 11.52
C ALA A 626 0.02 6.55 11.79
N GLY A 627 -0.73 7.34 11.01
CA GLY A 627 -0.67 8.80 10.99
C GLY A 627 -1.71 9.55 11.83
N HIS A 628 -2.83 8.92 12.19
CA HIS A 628 -3.93 9.60 12.87
C HIS A 628 -4.50 8.79 14.05
N GLY A 629 -5.61 9.26 14.60
CA GLY A 629 -6.28 8.69 15.78
C GLY A 629 -6.75 9.77 16.75
N GLY A 630 -7.30 9.34 17.90
CA GLY A 630 -7.82 10.24 18.92
C GLY A 630 -6.78 11.21 19.50
N TYR A 631 -5.56 10.72 19.77
CA TYR A 631 -4.43 11.54 20.22
C TYR A 631 -3.11 11.07 19.57
N PRO A 632 -2.82 11.50 18.33
CA PRO A 632 -1.65 11.01 17.60
C PRO A 632 -0.35 11.46 18.29
N ARG A 633 0.64 10.56 18.31
CA ARG A 633 2.00 10.82 18.85
C ARG A 633 3.05 10.94 17.76
N ALA A 634 2.88 10.17 16.71
CA ALA A 634 3.85 10.06 15.65
C ALA A 634 3.70 11.21 14.64
N GLU A 635 4.82 11.57 14.02
CA GLU A 635 4.83 12.29 12.77
C GLU A 635 4.23 11.38 11.68
N PRO A 636 3.07 11.73 11.10
CA PRO A 636 2.26 10.81 10.30
C PRO A 636 2.92 10.28 9.03
N LEU A 637 3.63 11.13 8.27
CA LEU A 637 4.20 10.74 6.99
C LEU A 637 5.30 9.70 7.17
N ARG A 638 6.18 9.87 8.15
CA ARG A 638 7.19 8.87 8.45
C ARG A 638 6.61 7.61 9.08
N ALA A 639 5.59 7.74 9.94
CA ALA A 639 4.91 6.59 10.51
C ALA A 639 4.29 5.69 9.42
N CYS A 640 3.54 6.29 8.48
CA CYS A 640 3.01 5.62 7.29
C CYS A 640 4.12 5.15 6.33
N GLY A 641 5.24 5.88 6.26
CA GLY A 641 6.37 5.55 5.38
C GLY A 641 7.14 4.29 5.77
N VAL A 642 7.19 3.95 7.06
CA VAL A 642 7.95 2.79 7.57
C VAL A 642 7.17 1.48 7.54
N VAL A 643 5.85 1.51 7.38
CA VAL A 643 5.02 0.29 7.26
C VAL A 643 4.95 -0.23 5.82
N ASP A 644 4.52 -1.48 5.63
CA ASP A 644 4.44 -2.09 4.29
C ASP A 644 3.30 -1.50 3.49
N VAL A 645 2.13 -1.31 4.12
CA VAL A 645 0.97 -0.67 3.52
C VAL A 645 0.44 0.44 4.43
N PRO A 646 0.61 1.72 4.05
CA PRO A 646 -0.03 2.82 4.77
C PRO A 646 -1.54 2.78 4.55
N ARG A 647 -2.29 2.91 5.64
CA ARG A 647 -3.74 3.03 5.65
C ARG A 647 -4.12 4.44 6.13
N GLY A 648 -5.01 5.09 5.38
CA GLY A 648 -5.75 6.26 5.86
C GLY A 648 -7.19 5.89 6.19
N GLU A 649 -8.04 6.89 6.34
CA GLU A 649 -9.43 6.70 6.75
C GLU A 649 -10.30 7.77 6.08
N PHE A 650 -11.53 7.41 5.70
CA PHE A 650 -12.51 8.41 5.30
C PHE A 650 -13.95 8.05 5.66
N TRP A 651 -14.65 9.05 6.21
CA TRP A 651 -16.01 8.88 6.72
C TRP A 651 -17.07 9.49 5.79
N ASN A 652 -18.22 8.85 5.73
CA ASN A 652 -19.39 9.35 5.03
C ASN A 652 -19.95 10.62 5.71
N GLY A 653 -19.83 11.76 5.04
CA GLY A 653 -20.39 13.04 5.49
C GLY A 653 -19.71 13.65 6.72
N SER A 654 -18.47 13.26 7.02
CA SER A 654 -17.73 13.71 8.20
C SER A 654 -16.33 14.23 7.84
N ARG A 655 -15.74 15.00 8.74
CA ARG A 655 -14.44 15.67 8.57
C ARG A 655 -13.23 14.75 8.70
N PHE A 656 -13.41 13.50 9.13
CA PHE A 656 -12.36 12.49 9.18
C PHE A 656 -12.09 11.99 7.76
N TRP A 657 -11.03 12.53 7.17
CA TRP A 657 -10.63 12.27 5.79
C TRP A 657 -9.12 12.47 5.66
N VAL A 658 -8.36 11.38 5.72
CA VAL A 658 -6.88 11.37 5.80
C VAL A 658 -6.23 10.56 4.68
N VAL A 659 -6.96 10.33 3.59
CA VAL A 659 -6.45 9.65 2.38
C VAL A 659 -5.22 10.36 1.79
N LYS A 660 -5.23 11.70 1.71
CA LYS A 660 -4.09 12.47 1.15
C LYS A 660 -2.83 12.37 2.03
N GLU A 661 -2.98 12.08 3.32
CA GLU A 661 -1.88 11.81 4.25
C GLU A 661 -1.19 10.49 3.89
N ALA A 662 -1.95 9.41 3.84
CA ALA A 662 -1.46 8.09 3.45
C ALA A 662 -0.89 8.10 2.02
N ALA A 663 -1.55 8.81 1.09
CA ALA A 663 -1.05 8.97 -0.28
C ALA A 663 0.27 9.73 -0.34
N SER A 664 0.38 10.90 0.32
CA SER A 664 1.63 11.65 0.37
C SER A 664 2.77 10.82 0.97
N ALA A 665 2.50 10.10 2.06
CA ALA A 665 3.46 9.19 2.68
C ALA A 665 3.89 8.09 1.70
N ALA A 666 2.94 7.41 1.06
CA ALA A 666 3.24 6.39 0.08
C ALA A 666 4.10 6.93 -1.07
N HIS A 667 3.74 8.09 -1.61
CA HIS A 667 4.45 8.72 -2.72
C HIS A 667 5.89 9.09 -2.35
N ILE A 668 6.12 9.75 -1.20
CA ILE A 668 7.46 10.19 -0.81
C ILE A 668 8.33 9.03 -0.31
N TYR A 669 7.73 7.97 0.24
CA TYR A 669 8.48 6.79 0.69
C TYR A 669 8.66 5.70 -0.36
N GLY A 670 7.92 5.74 -1.46
CA GLY A 670 7.97 4.74 -2.54
C GLY A 670 7.12 3.51 -2.26
N ARG A 671 6.01 3.66 -1.53
CA ARG A 671 5.00 2.61 -1.35
C ARG A 671 4.00 2.66 -2.49
N GLN A 672 3.62 1.50 -3.01
CA GLN A 672 2.68 1.42 -4.13
C GLN A 672 1.22 1.50 -3.69
N ILE A 673 0.91 0.86 -2.56
CA ILE A 673 -0.46 0.72 -2.07
C ILE A 673 -0.75 1.85 -1.09
N VAL A 674 -1.89 2.49 -1.29
CA VAL A 674 -2.55 3.46 -0.41
C VAL A 674 -3.89 2.86 -0.08
N ASP A 675 -3.99 2.32 1.13
CA ASP A 675 -5.22 1.71 1.63
C ASP A 675 -6.04 2.73 2.43
N ALA A 676 -7.32 2.44 2.62
CA ALA A 676 -8.10 3.16 3.62
C ALA A 676 -9.16 2.31 4.30
N GLU A 677 -9.35 2.53 5.60
CA GLU A 677 -10.62 2.31 6.25
C GLU A 677 -11.68 3.17 5.55
N SER A 678 -12.60 2.50 4.87
CA SER A 678 -13.47 3.12 3.88
C SER A 678 -14.93 3.13 4.33
N PHE A 679 -15.58 4.28 4.15
CA PHE A 679 -17.03 4.51 4.28
C PHE A 679 -17.57 4.55 5.71
N THR A 680 -16.72 4.69 6.73
CA THR A 680 -17.13 4.76 8.13
C THR A 680 -18.18 5.85 8.35
N GLY A 681 -19.23 5.59 9.13
CA GLY A 681 -20.32 6.56 9.23
C GLY A 681 -21.41 6.24 10.25
N TRP A 682 -22.25 7.23 10.52
CA TRP A 682 -23.39 7.12 11.44
C TRP A 682 -24.72 6.90 10.70
N ARG A 683 -24.67 6.66 9.39
CA ARG A 683 -25.83 6.37 8.55
C ARG A 683 -26.03 4.86 8.56
N HIS A 684 -27.03 4.38 9.27
CA HIS A 684 -27.29 2.95 9.39
C HIS A 684 -28.33 2.49 8.35
N TRP A 685 -27.94 1.56 7.48
CA TRP A 685 -28.83 0.89 6.51
C TRP A 685 -29.51 1.83 5.50
N GLN A 686 -28.91 2.99 5.22
CA GLN A 686 -29.48 4.02 4.35
C GLN A 686 -28.81 4.14 2.99
N ASP A 687 -27.59 3.61 2.84
CA ASP A 687 -26.75 3.85 1.68
C ASP A 687 -26.73 2.63 0.75
N GLY A 688 -26.57 2.90 -0.55
CA GLY A 688 -26.49 1.89 -1.59
C GLY A 688 -25.26 2.06 -2.47
N PRO A 689 -25.16 1.28 -3.56
CA PRO A 689 -23.97 1.28 -4.40
C PRO A 689 -23.57 2.63 -5.02
N LEU A 690 -24.56 3.48 -5.33
CA LEU A 690 -24.31 4.80 -5.89
C LEU A 690 -23.61 5.71 -4.86
N GLU A 691 -24.06 5.70 -3.62
CA GLU A 691 -23.47 6.50 -2.54
C GLU A 691 -22.01 6.10 -2.29
N TYR A 692 -21.70 4.80 -2.23
CA TYR A 692 -20.32 4.33 -2.09
C TYR A 692 -19.45 4.70 -3.28
N LYS A 693 -19.98 4.61 -4.51
CA LYS A 693 -19.24 5.03 -5.70
C LYS A 693 -18.80 6.48 -5.60
N ARG A 694 -19.72 7.39 -5.25
CA ARG A 694 -19.43 8.83 -5.19
C ARG A 694 -18.38 9.16 -4.12
N LEU A 695 -18.45 8.50 -2.97
CA LEU A 695 -17.44 8.64 -1.90
C LEU A 695 -16.08 8.09 -2.33
N ALA A 696 -16.05 6.88 -2.89
CA ALA A 696 -14.83 6.25 -3.37
C ALA A 696 -14.15 7.07 -4.46
N ASP A 697 -14.90 7.64 -5.40
CA ASP A 697 -14.33 8.46 -6.48
C ASP A 697 -13.64 9.72 -5.94
N THR A 698 -14.17 10.30 -4.87
CA THR A 698 -13.53 11.42 -4.18
C THR A 698 -12.21 10.97 -3.55
N ALA A 699 -12.20 9.82 -2.88
CA ALA A 699 -11.01 9.27 -2.24
C ALA A 699 -9.95 8.81 -3.26
N PHE A 700 -10.37 8.22 -4.39
CA PHE A 700 -9.49 7.88 -5.50
C PHE A 700 -8.79 9.12 -6.06
N CYS A 701 -9.50 10.23 -6.20
CA CYS A 701 -8.88 11.48 -6.63
C CYS A 701 -7.82 11.97 -5.63
N ASP A 702 -7.95 11.69 -4.33
CA ASP A 702 -6.96 12.03 -3.30
C ASP A 702 -5.77 11.08 -3.20
N GLY A 703 -5.77 9.98 -3.95
CA GLY A 703 -4.66 9.03 -4.01
C GLY A 703 -4.98 7.63 -3.48
N LEU A 704 -6.21 7.36 -3.05
CA LEU A 704 -6.62 6.01 -2.64
C LEU A 704 -6.44 5.03 -3.81
N ASN A 705 -5.93 3.83 -3.52
CA ASN A 705 -5.87 2.77 -4.53
C ASN A 705 -6.09 1.35 -3.97
N ARG A 706 -6.54 1.23 -2.72
CA ARG A 706 -7.10 -0.01 -2.14
C ARG A 706 -8.20 0.35 -1.15
N ILE A 707 -9.31 -0.39 -1.18
CA ILE A 707 -10.48 -0.18 -0.32
C ILE A 707 -10.54 -1.30 0.71
N THR A 708 -10.67 -0.93 1.98
CA THR A 708 -11.04 -1.83 3.08
C THR A 708 -12.36 -1.33 3.66
N PHE A 709 -13.46 -2.03 3.37
CA PHE A 709 -14.79 -1.63 3.86
C PHE A 709 -14.85 -1.67 5.39
N HIS A 710 -15.25 -0.56 5.99
CA HIS A 710 -15.69 -0.49 7.38
C HIS A 710 -17.22 -0.47 7.39
N THR A 711 -17.92 -1.53 7.82
CA THR A 711 -17.45 -2.87 8.23
C THR A 711 -18.31 -3.98 7.65
N PHE A 712 -17.77 -5.20 7.65
CA PHE A 712 -18.48 -6.44 7.36
C PHE A 712 -18.74 -7.16 8.68
N ALA A 713 -19.79 -6.82 9.43
CA ALA A 713 -20.04 -7.47 10.71
C ALA A 713 -20.46 -8.96 10.53
N HIS A 714 -19.77 -9.87 11.23
CA HIS A 714 -20.11 -11.29 11.26
C HIS A 714 -21.45 -11.49 11.98
N THR A 715 -22.39 -12.16 11.30
CA THR A 715 -23.74 -12.39 11.85
C THR A 715 -24.08 -13.88 11.81
N PRO A 716 -23.92 -14.59 12.94
CA PRO A 716 -24.47 -15.94 13.12
C PRO A 716 -25.98 -15.99 12.86
N PRO A 717 -26.56 -17.14 12.48
CA PRO A 717 -27.99 -17.25 12.17
C PRO A 717 -28.94 -16.69 13.24
N GLN A 718 -28.59 -16.83 14.52
CA GLN A 718 -29.37 -16.30 15.65
C GLN A 718 -29.39 -14.77 15.74
N GLY A 719 -28.45 -14.08 15.09
CA GLY A 719 -28.42 -12.61 15.01
C GLY A 719 -29.50 -12.03 14.09
N GLY A 720 -30.19 -12.87 13.32
CA GLY A 720 -31.29 -12.45 12.46
C GLY A 720 -30.86 -11.54 11.30
N VAL A 721 -31.83 -10.79 10.76
CA VAL A 721 -31.65 -9.81 9.68
C VAL A 721 -32.19 -8.47 10.20
N PRO A 722 -31.43 -7.37 10.13
CA PRO A 722 -30.22 -7.22 9.32
C PRO A 722 -28.93 -7.77 9.98
N GLY A 723 -28.99 -8.19 11.24
CA GLY A 723 -27.90 -8.93 11.89
C GLY A 723 -27.17 -8.17 12.98
N HIS A 724 -26.03 -8.71 13.39
CA HIS A 724 -25.10 -7.99 14.26
C HIS A 724 -24.52 -6.80 13.51
N MET A 725 -24.24 -5.72 14.24
CA MET A 725 -23.60 -4.54 13.68
C MET A 725 -22.55 -3.99 14.63
N TYR A 726 -21.49 -3.45 14.04
CA TYR A 726 -20.64 -2.52 14.76
C TYR A 726 -21.39 -1.19 14.96
N HIS A 727 -21.09 -0.47 16.03
CA HIS A 727 -21.86 0.72 16.42
C HIS A 727 -21.71 1.85 15.40
N ALA A 728 -20.58 1.94 14.71
CA ALA A 728 -20.40 2.75 13.52
C ALA A 728 -20.64 1.87 12.27
N GLY A 729 -21.36 2.43 11.30
CA GLY A 729 -21.46 1.85 9.96
C GLY A 729 -20.17 2.11 9.16
N GLU A 730 -20.11 1.75 7.90
CA GLU A 730 -21.18 1.17 7.11
C GLU A 730 -21.48 -0.30 7.46
N HIS A 731 -22.70 -0.76 7.16
CA HIS A 731 -23.14 -2.13 7.42
C HIS A 731 -23.03 -2.99 6.16
N PHE A 732 -21.81 -3.17 5.66
CA PHE A 732 -21.53 -3.85 4.39
C PHE A 732 -21.29 -5.35 4.59
N ASN A 733 -22.36 -6.15 4.71
CA ASN A 733 -22.28 -7.60 4.85
C ASN A 733 -23.29 -8.35 3.96
N VAL A 734 -23.27 -9.68 4.02
CA VAL A 734 -24.15 -10.55 3.20
C VAL A 734 -25.65 -10.37 3.47
N ASN A 735 -26.05 -9.73 4.57
CA ASN A 735 -27.46 -9.48 4.92
C ASN A 735 -28.00 -8.20 4.27
N LEU A 736 -27.17 -7.38 3.61
CA LEU A 736 -27.66 -6.23 2.84
C LEU A 736 -28.70 -6.68 1.81
N THR A 737 -29.79 -5.92 1.71
CA THR A 737 -30.90 -6.21 0.79
C THR A 737 -30.47 -6.29 -0.68
N TRP A 738 -29.36 -5.64 -1.03
CA TRP A 738 -28.79 -5.60 -2.37
C TRP A 738 -27.48 -6.40 -2.52
N TRP A 739 -26.98 -7.07 -1.46
CA TRP A 739 -25.76 -7.91 -1.52
C TRP A 739 -25.74 -8.90 -2.69
N PRO A 740 -26.85 -9.62 -3.01
CA PRO A 740 -26.87 -10.53 -4.14
C PRO A 740 -26.43 -9.88 -5.46
N LYS A 741 -26.58 -8.55 -5.58
CA LYS A 741 -26.32 -7.73 -6.76
C LYS A 741 -25.10 -6.80 -6.62
N ALA A 742 -24.26 -6.98 -5.60
CA ALA A 742 -23.10 -6.11 -5.33
C ALA A 742 -21.92 -6.26 -6.31
N GLY A 743 -21.83 -7.37 -7.05
CA GLY A 743 -20.68 -7.73 -7.90
C GLY A 743 -20.21 -6.65 -8.88
N PRO A 744 -21.09 -5.97 -9.64
CA PRO A 744 -20.68 -4.90 -10.55
C PRO A 744 -20.01 -3.70 -9.87
N MET A 745 -20.51 -3.29 -8.69
CA MET A 745 -19.90 -2.20 -7.92
C MET A 745 -18.51 -2.61 -7.40
N LEU A 746 -18.36 -3.83 -6.89
CA LEU A 746 -17.07 -4.34 -6.43
C LEU A 746 -16.09 -4.53 -7.60
N SER A 747 -16.58 -4.89 -8.78
CA SER A 747 -15.77 -4.94 -10.01
C SER A 747 -15.31 -3.54 -10.42
N TYR A 748 -16.18 -2.52 -10.32
CA TYR A 748 -15.82 -1.13 -10.54
C TYR A 748 -14.66 -0.69 -9.63
N PHE A 749 -14.78 -0.93 -8.32
CA PHE A 749 -13.70 -0.62 -7.37
C PHE A 749 -12.41 -1.36 -7.70
N SER A 750 -12.51 -2.65 -8.04
CA SER A 750 -11.35 -3.47 -8.40
C SER A 750 -10.59 -2.92 -9.62
N ARG A 751 -11.32 -2.44 -10.63
CA ARG A 751 -10.73 -1.84 -11.83
C ARG A 751 -10.11 -0.48 -11.57
N CYS A 752 -10.75 0.35 -10.75
CA CYS A 752 -10.20 1.63 -10.32
C CYS A 752 -8.89 1.43 -9.54
N CYS A 753 -8.91 0.59 -8.51
CA CYS A 753 -7.73 0.26 -7.71
C CYS A 753 -6.60 -0.29 -8.59
N TYR A 754 -6.87 -1.20 -9.53
CA TYR A 754 -5.85 -1.76 -10.42
C TYR A 754 -5.09 -0.67 -11.18
N LEU A 755 -5.79 0.23 -11.89
CA LEU A 755 -5.12 1.29 -12.66
C LEU A 755 -4.46 2.33 -11.76
N LEU A 756 -5.05 2.64 -10.59
CA LEU A 756 -4.50 3.57 -9.62
C LEU A 756 -3.30 3.00 -8.83
N GLN A 757 -3.01 1.70 -8.99
CA GLN A 757 -1.81 1.04 -8.47
C GLN A 757 -0.69 0.92 -9.53
N LEU A 758 -0.82 1.48 -10.74
CA LEU A 758 0.22 1.38 -11.77
C LEU A 758 1.13 2.60 -11.82
N GLY A 759 2.42 2.39 -12.07
CA GLY A 759 3.36 3.48 -12.29
C GLY A 759 3.54 4.39 -11.06
N LEU A 760 4.07 5.58 -11.32
CA LEU A 760 4.32 6.62 -10.32
C LEU A 760 3.18 7.64 -10.27
N PRO A 761 2.89 8.22 -9.09
CA PRO A 761 2.01 9.39 -9.00
C PRO A 761 2.64 10.59 -9.71
N VAL A 762 1.81 11.48 -10.26
CA VAL A 762 2.25 12.75 -10.86
C VAL A 762 1.79 13.92 -10.01
N ALA A 763 2.75 14.62 -9.40
CA ALA A 763 2.56 15.84 -8.64
C ALA A 763 3.66 16.84 -8.99
N ASP A 764 3.31 18.11 -9.18
CA ASP A 764 4.29 19.14 -9.56
C ASP A 764 4.90 19.86 -8.37
N VAL A 765 4.24 19.80 -7.21
CA VAL A 765 4.61 20.54 -6.01
C VAL A 765 4.81 19.59 -4.84
N CYS A 766 5.87 19.82 -4.06
CA CYS A 766 6.00 19.23 -2.73
C CYS A 766 5.90 20.32 -1.66
N PHE A 767 5.00 20.13 -0.70
CA PHE A 767 4.78 21.07 0.41
C PHE A 767 5.47 20.55 1.67
N TYR A 768 6.47 21.27 2.17
CA TYR A 768 7.05 20.99 3.48
C TYR A 768 6.12 21.55 4.56
N TYR A 769 5.69 20.71 5.50
CA TYR A 769 4.76 21.10 6.58
C TYR A 769 5.44 21.45 7.93
N GLY A 770 6.77 21.55 7.96
CA GLY A 770 7.54 21.75 9.20
C GLY A 770 7.96 20.45 9.89
N ASP A 771 8.54 20.58 11.08
CA ASP A 771 9.17 19.47 11.81
C ASP A 771 8.40 19.05 13.07
N ASP A 772 7.18 19.54 13.30
CA ASP A 772 6.43 19.17 14.50
C ASP A 772 6.03 17.69 14.53
N ALA A 773 5.83 17.16 15.73
CA ALA A 773 5.22 15.86 15.96
C ALA A 773 4.13 15.96 17.05
N PRO A 774 2.90 15.50 16.79
CA PRO A 774 2.39 15.10 15.47
C PRO A 774 2.28 16.30 14.50
N ASN A 775 2.30 16.02 13.20
CA ASN A 775 1.92 16.96 12.14
C ASN A 775 0.61 16.50 11.49
N LEU A 776 0.10 17.22 10.49
CA LEU A 776 -1.16 16.89 9.83
C LEU A 776 -1.10 17.19 8.33
N VAL A 777 -1.68 16.30 7.52
CA VAL A 777 -1.93 16.56 6.10
C VAL A 777 -3.40 16.89 5.88
N ALA A 778 -3.67 18.04 5.26
CA ALA A 778 -5.03 18.43 4.93
C ALA A 778 -5.55 17.66 3.69
N THR A 779 -6.83 17.29 3.71
CA THR A 779 -7.53 16.78 2.52
C THR A 779 -7.84 17.88 1.52
N ARG A 780 -8.07 17.51 0.25
CA ARG A 780 -8.51 18.43 -0.81
C ARG A 780 -10.02 18.57 -0.89
N ARG A 781 -10.79 17.55 -0.48
CA ARG A 781 -12.26 17.53 -0.53
C ARG A 781 -12.82 16.57 0.53
N ILE A 782 -13.97 16.88 1.12
CA ILE A 782 -14.66 16.01 2.09
C ILE A 782 -15.96 15.51 1.46
N GLY A 783 -15.85 14.43 0.69
CA GLY A 783 -16.97 13.83 -0.03
C GLY A 783 -17.46 14.61 -1.26
N PRO A 784 -18.36 14.00 -2.05
CA PRO A 784 -18.65 14.40 -3.42
C PRO A 784 -19.39 15.74 -3.55
N ASP A 785 -20.23 16.09 -2.57
CA ASP A 785 -21.06 17.30 -2.60
C ASP A 785 -20.37 18.52 -1.98
N SER A 786 -19.21 18.33 -1.34
CA SER A 786 -18.41 19.44 -0.82
C SER A 786 -17.67 20.14 -1.95
N LYS A 787 -17.46 21.45 -1.81
CA LYS A 787 -16.48 22.17 -2.63
C LYS A 787 -15.09 21.65 -2.29
N ARG A 788 -14.16 21.75 -3.25
CA ARG A 788 -12.74 21.64 -2.92
C ARG A 788 -12.43 22.62 -1.79
N LEU A 789 -11.64 22.16 -0.82
CA LEU A 789 -11.31 22.97 0.36
C LEU A 789 -10.35 24.08 -0.06
N ASP A 790 -10.92 25.23 -0.34
CA ASP A 790 -10.22 26.49 -0.52
C ASP A 790 -9.97 27.07 0.88
N GLY A 791 -8.85 26.72 1.54
CA GLY A 791 -8.75 27.04 2.97
C GLY A 791 -7.36 27.03 3.57
N ALA A 792 -7.12 28.08 4.37
CA ALA A 792 -5.97 28.21 5.26
C ALA A 792 -6.06 27.29 6.50
N THR A 793 -7.11 26.48 6.66
CA THR A 793 -7.29 25.57 7.81
C THR A 793 -7.72 24.15 7.38
N CYS A 794 -7.22 23.14 8.10
CA CYS A 794 -7.55 21.73 7.98
C CYS A 794 -8.99 21.49 8.45
N ALA A 795 -9.83 20.88 7.61
CA ALA A 795 -11.23 20.66 7.95
C ALA A 795 -11.46 19.59 9.06
N HIS A 796 -10.50 18.69 9.29
CA HIS A 796 -10.55 17.71 10.38
C HIS A 796 -10.45 18.38 11.77
N CYS A 797 -9.48 19.28 11.97
CA CYS A 797 -9.15 19.81 13.31
C CYS A 797 -9.24 21.34 13.45
N GLY A 798 -9.44 22.07 12.35
CA GLY A 798 -9.48 23.53 12.32
C GLY A 798 -8.11 24.23 12.40
N ARG A 799 -7.00 23.49 12.51
CA ARG A 799 -5.63 24.06 12.53
C ARG A 799 -5.23 24.61 11.16
N PRO A 800 -4.27 25.54 11.06
CA PRO A 800 -3.79 26.03 9.78
C PRO A 800 -3.35 24.91 8.83
N ASN A 801 -3.74 25.01 7.55
CA ASN A 801 -3.32 24.08 6.51
C ASN A 801 -1.87 24.40 6.11
N PRO A 802 -0.91 23.47 6.31
CA PRO A 802 0.48 23.72 5.95
C PRO A 802 0.67 23.83 4.43
N ALA A 803 -0.16 23.15 3.63
CA ALA A 803 -0.14 23.24 2.17
C ALA A 803 -1.08 24.37 1.68
N PRO A 804 -0.57 25.44 1.04
CA PRO A 804 -1.40 26.47 0.39
C PRO A 804 -1.99 25.94 -0.93
N ALA A 805 -2.81 24.89 -0.83
CA ALA A 805 -3.44 24.24 -1.99
C ALA A 805 -4.38 25.20 -2.74
N ASP A 806 -4.93 26.19 -2.04
CA ASP A 806 -5.72 27.30 -2.61
C ASP A 806 -4.90 28.14 -3.59
N ALA A 807 -3.64 28.44 -3.26
CA ALA A 807 -2.73 29.20 -4.13
C ALA A 807 -2.31 28.43 -5.40
N LEU A 808 -2.38 27.10 -5.36
CA LEU A 808 -2.11 26.26 -6.53
C LEU A 808 -3.29 26.26 -7.51
N GLY A 809 -4.51 26.28 -6.96
CA GLY A 809 -5.77 26.23 -7.70
C GLY A 809 -5.99 24.91 -8.44
N PHE A 810 -7.08 24.82 -9.21
CA PHE A 810 -7.39 23.62 -9.98
C PHE A 810 -6.32 23.34 -11.06
N GLY A 811 -6.10 22.05 -11.30
CA GLY A 811 -5.32 21.54 -12.42
C GLY A 811 -3.87 21.19 -12.11
N TYR A 812 -3.47 21.18 -10.85
CA TYR A 812 -2.21 20.58 -10.40
C TYR A 812 -2.49 19.65 -9.21
N ASP A 813 -1.57 18.71 -8.96
CA ASP A 813 -1.55 17.92 -7.73
C ASP A 813 -0.23 18.11 -6.98
N TYR A 814 -0.23 17.72 -5.72
CA TYR A 814 0.87 17.92 -4.79
C TYR A 814 1.04 16.74 -3.84
N ASP A 815 2.22 16.62 -3.25
CA ASP A 815 2.44 15.82 -2.05
C ASP A 815 2.89 16.69 -0.88
N VAL A 816 2.62 16.25 0.35
CA VAL A 816 3.26 16.82 1.54
C VAL A 816 4.53 16.04 1.85
N VAL A 817 5.59 16.74 2.25
CA VAL A 817 6.92 16.16 2.51
C VAL A 817 7.42 16.53 3.90
N ASN A 818 8.21 15.64 4.50
CA ASN A 818 8.76 15.77 5.84
C ASN A 818 10.28 16.00 5.84
N SER A 819 10.85 16.27 7.02
CA SER A 819 12.29 16.52 7.18
C SER A 819 13.15 15.33 6.75
N ASP A 820 12.75 14.10 7.09
CA ASP A 820 13.50 12.88 6.74
C ASP A 820 13.71 12.75 5.23
N VAL A 821 12.65 12.95 4.44
CA VAL A 821 12.73 12.85 2.98
C VAL A 821 13.58 13.97 2.39
N ILE A 822 13.42 15.21 2.86
CA ILE A 822 14.23 16.33 2.37
C ILE A 822 15.70 16.04 2.63
N GLU A 823 16.07 15.72 3.88
CA GLU A 823 17.45 15.51 4.33
C GLU A 823 18.12 14.32 3.64
N ASN A 824 17.45 13.15 3.68
CA ASN A 824 18.09 11.87 3.42
C ASN A 824 17.81 11.28 2.04
N ARG A 825 16.79 11.78 1.32
CA ARG A 825 16.29 11.12 0.09
C ARG A 825 16.18 12.04 -1.12
N MET A 826 15.91 13.32 -0.92
CA MET A 826 15.66 14.26 -2.00
C MET A 826 16.97 14.72 -2.64
N GLU A 827 17.02 14.69 -3.97
CA GLU A 827 18.12 15.21 -4.79
C GLU A 827 17.60 16.15 -5.87
N PHE A 828 18.46 17.01 -6.42
CA PHE A 828 18.12 17.81 -7.60
C PHE A 828 18.77 17.22 -8.84
N LYS A 829 17.96 16.74 -9.78
CA LYS A 829 18.42 16.10 -11.01
C LYS A 829 17.50 16.45 -12.18
N ASP A 830 18.10 16.72 -13.34
CA ASP A 830 17.38 16.98 -14.60
C ASP A 830 16.30 18.08 -14.48
N GLY A 831 16.61 19.14 -13.71
CA GLY A 831 15.71 20.28 -13.51
C GLY A 831 14.59 20.05 -12.49
N ARG A 832 14.57 18.92 -11.77
CA ARG A 832 13.52 18.56 -10.80
C ARG A 832 14.11 18.11 -9.47
N LEU A 833 13.30 18.20 -8.43
CA LEU A 833 13.53 17.53 -7.15
C LEU A 833 13.09 16.08 -7.30
N VAL A 834 13.99 15.11 -7.14
CA VAL A 834 13.77 13.70 -7.43
C VAL A 834 14.00 12.86 -6.17
N LEU A 835 13.16 11.84 -5.98
CA LEU A 835 13.29 10.81 -4.96
C LEU A 835 13.86 9.52 -5.56
N PRO A 836 14.45 8.61 -4.76
CA PRO A 836 15.20 7.45 -5.28
C PRO A 836 14.42 6.53 -6.22
N HIS A 837 13.09 6.44 -6.02
CA HIS A 837 12.18 5.61 -6.81
C HIS A 837 11.56 6.33 -8.01
N GLY A 838 11.92 7.60 -8.27
CA GLY A 838 11.57 8.34 -9.48
C GLY A 838 10.44 9.37 -9.35
N VAL A 839 9.71 9.41 -8.22
CA VAL A 839 8.78 10.51 -7.94
C VAL A 839 9.55 11.82 -7.95
N SER A 840 9.00 12.86 -8.59
CA SER A 840 9.70 14.13 -8.74
C SER A 840 8.79 15.35 -8.82
N TYR A 841 9.29 16.47 -8.30
CA TYR A 841 8.57 17.74 -8.16
C TYR A 841 9.32 18.87 -8.85
N ALA A 842 8.59 19.87 -9.34
CA ALA A 842 9.18 21.06 -9.94
C ALA A 842 9.66 22.06 -8.87
N VAL A 843 8.90 22.19 -7.79
CA VAL A 843 9.14 23.19 -6.74
C VAL A 843 8.88 22.61 -5.35
N ILE A 844 9.54 23.19 -4.35
CA ILE A 844 9.27 22.94 -2.93
C ILE A 844 8.76 24.22 -2.27
N VAL A 845 7.76 24.08 -1.39
CA VAL A 845 7.10 25.20 -0.73
C VAL A 845 7.15 25.02 0.78
N LEU A 846 7.58 26.07 1.51
CA LEU A 846 7.70 26.10 2.96
C LEU A 846 6.41 26.57 3.64
N PRO A 847 6.18 26.19 4.91
CA PRO A 847 5.03 26.66 5.67
C PRO A 847 5.25 28.11 6.13
N GLU A 848 4.17 28.77 6.55
CA GLU A 848 4.21 30.15 7.07
C GLU A 848 4.76 30.19 8.52
N ARG A 849 6.08 29.97 8.67
CA ARG A 849 6.71 29.85 9.99
C ARG A 849 8.11 30.48 10.02
N ALA A 850 8.48 30.95 11.21
CA ALA A 850 9.80 31.53 11.48
C ALA A 850 10.87 30.47 11.81
N ASP A 851 10.47 29.24 12.12
CA ASP A 851 11.34 28.15 12.54
C ASP A 851 11.54 27.09 11.43
N ILE A 852 12.75 26.52 11.38
CA ILE A 852 13.10 25.39 10.50
C ILE A 852 14.30 24.64 11.09
N PRO A 853 14.35 23.30 11.06
CA PRO A 853 15.56 22.58 11.47
C PRO A 853 16.76 23.01 10.62
N LEU A 854 17.90 23.29 11.27
CA LEU A 854 19.13 23.69 10.58
C LEU A 854 19.58 22.66 9.53
N ALA A 855 19.39 21.36 9.79
CA ALA A 855 19.72 20.29 8.86
C ALA A 855 18.88 20.36 7.58
N VAL A 856 17.56 20.54 7.71
CA VAL A 856 16.65 20.77 6.58
C VAL A 856 17.06 22.02 5.81
N LEU A 857 17.33 23.14 6.47
CA LEU A 857 17.71 24.38 5.81
C LEU A 857 19.03 24.25 5.04
N LYS A 858 20.04 23.57 5.60
CA LYS A 858 21.30 23.25 4.90
C LYS A 858 21.07 22.42 3.64
N LYS A 859 20.20 21.42 3.73
CA LYS A 859 19.84 20.58 2.59
C LYS A 859 19.08 21.37 1.52
N LEU A 860 18.15 22.24 1.91
CA LEU A 860 17.46 23.13 0.98
C LEU A 860 18.43 24.12 0.31
N GLU A 861 19.39 24.71 1.05
CA GLU A 861 20.45 25.56 0.47
C GLU A 861 21.21 24.79 -0.61
N LYS A 862 21.60 23.52 -0.34
CA LYS A 862 22.24 22.66 -1.33
C LYS A 862 21.37 22.46 -2.57
N LEU A 863 20.11 22.06 -2.41
CA LEU A 863 19.19 21.79 -3.53
C LEU A 863 18.96 23.06 -4.37
N VAL A 864 18.78 24.22 -3.73
CA VAL A 864 18.62 25.51 -4.43
C VAL A 864 19.92 25.87 -5.17
N ARG A 865 21.10 25.67 -4.58
CA ARG A 865 22.37 25.90 -5.28
C ARG A 865 22.52 25.03 -6.53
N GLU A 866 21.98 23.81 -6.51
CA GLU A 866 22.00 22.87 -7.64
C GLU A 866 20.99 23.23 -8.74
N GLY A 867 19.92 23.95 -8.41
CA GLY A 867 18.95 24.47 -9.38
C GLY A 867 17.49 24.49 -8.91
N ALA A 868 17.20 24.01 -7.69
CA ALA A 868 15.82 23.95 -7.20
C ALA A 868 15.18 25.32 -7.03
N THR A 869 13.86 25.36 -7.20
CA THR A 869 13.02 26.53 -6.87
C THR A 869 12.35 26.30 -5.51
N LEU A 870 12.61 27.21 -4.58
CA LEU A 870 12.05 27.22 -3.22
C LEU A 870 11.10 28.40 -3.07
N LEU A 871 9.92 28.17 -2.50
CA LEU A 871 8.97 29.23 -2.16
C LEU A 871 8.64 29.24 -0.66
N GLY A 872 8.57 30.41 -0.05
CA GLY A 872 8.11 30.61 1.32
C GLY A 872 8.94 31.61 2.12
N PRO A 873 8.48 31.94 3.34
CA PRO A 873 9.05 33.02 4.13
C PRO A 873 10.48 32.72 4.59
N LYS A 874 11.21 33.78 4.93
CA LYS A 874 12.58 33.69 5.45
C LYS A 874 12.56 33.12 6.88
N PRO A 875 13.17 31.96 7.15
CA PRO A 875 13.28 31.46 8.52
C PRO A 875 14.27 32.31 9.33
N SER A 876 14.09 32.33 10.65
CA SER A 876 14.91 33.13 11.58
C SER A 876 15.48 32.34 12.76
N ARG A 877 15.04 31.10 12.97
CA ARG A 877 15.47 30.27 14.11
C ARG A 877 15.33 28.77 13.85
N ASP A 878 15.99 27.97 14.68
CA ASP A 878 15.80 26.51 14.74
C ASP A 878 14.56 26.14 15.58
N VAL A 879 14.14 24.87 15.55
CA VAL A 879 13.11 24.26 16.38
C VAL A 879 13.67 23.59 17.65
N THR A 880 14.92 23.10 17.62
CA THR A 880 15.53 22.35 18.73
C THR A 880 16.18 23.26 19.77
N LEU A 881 16.31 22.76 21.01
CA LEU A 881 17.06 23.42 22.08
C LEU A 881 18.58 23.16 21.96
N ALA A 882 18.96 22.12 21.22
CA ALA A 882 20.36 21.79 20.99
C ALA A 882 21.12 22.99 20.39
N ASP A 883 22.27 23.31 20.97
CA ASP A 883 23.13 24.44 20.59
C ASP A 883 22.45 25.83 20.60
N TYR A 884 21.30 26.00 21.25
CA TYR A 884 20.67 27.32 21.42
C TYR A 884 21.57 28.25 22.27
N PRO A 885 21.77 29.54 21.88
CA PRO A 885 21.20 30.26 20.72
C PRO A 885 22.08 30.25 19.46
N ARG A 886 23.17 29.49 19.42
CA ARG A 886 24.09 29.43 18.27
C ARG A 886 23.42 28.84 17.03
N CYS A 887 22.56 27.85 17.18
CA CYS A 887 21.79 27.27 16.07
C CYS A 887 20.96 28.34 15.32
N ASP A 888 20.34 29.28 16.04
CA ASP A 888 19.58 30.39 15.44
C ASP A 888 20.47 31.33 14.63
N GLN A 889 21.68 31.62 15.10
CA GLN A 889 22.65 32.43 14.37
C GLN A 889 23.03 31.78 13.04
N GLU A 890 23.17 30.45 13.01
CA GLU A 890 23.48 29.71 11.79
C GLU A 890 22.29 29.67 10.82
N VAL A 891 21.07 29.48 11.33
CA VAL A 891 19.84 29.60 10.54
C VAL A 891 19.75 30.98 9.89
N GLN A 892 19.95 32.05 10.67
CA GLN A 892 19.93 33.43 10.17
C GLN A 892 20.99 33.66 9.10
N ALA A 893 22.22 33.15 9.30
CA ALA A 893 23.30 33.28 8.33
C ALA A 893 22.99 32.57 7.00
N ILE A 894 22.39 31.37 7.03
CA ILE A 894 21.93 30.68 5.80
C ILE A 894 20.78 31.46 5.16
N ALA A 895 19.80 31.87 5.97
CA ALA A 895 18.62 32.59 5.51
C ALA A 895 18.99 33.93 4.84
N GLU A 896 19.99 34.65 5.36
CA GLU A 896 20.52 35.87 4.72
C GLU A 896 21.21 35.59 3.37
N ARG A 897 21.90 34.46 3.22
CA ARG A 897 22.48 34.06 1.92
C ARG A 897 21.42 33.68 0.89
N MET A 898 20.32 33.08 1.32
CA MET A 898 19.26 32.57 0.45
C MET A 898 18.20 33.63 0.13
N TRP A 899 17.64 34.33 1.13
CA TRP A 899 16.58 35.34 0.97
C TRP A 899 17.16 36.76 0.86
N GLY A 900 18.20 37.10 1.62
CA GLY A 900 18.80 38.45 1.63
C GLY A 900 18.66 39.19 2.95
N ALA A 901 19.21 40.41 3.00
CA ALA A 901 19.24 41.27 4.18
C ALA A 901 17.97 42.16 4.32
N GLY A 902 16.98 42.02 3.42
CA GLY A 902 15.72 42.76 3.47
C GLY A 902 14.80 42.31 4.60
N LYS A 903 13.82 43.16 4.96
CA LYS A 903 12.76 42.83 5.93
C LYS A 903 11.75 41.86 5.31
N GLU A 904 11.05 41.14 6.19
CA GLU A 904 9.94 40.25 5.83
C GLU A 904 8.89 41.01 5.02
N GLY A 905 8.47 40.46 3.86
CA GLY A 905 7.52 41.11 2.94
C GLY A 905 8.11 42.08 1.90
N GLU A 906 9.38 42.49 2.03
CA GLU A 906 10.08 43.36 1.08
C GLU A 906 11.17 42.62 0.28
N THR A 907 11.23 41.29 0.39
CA THR A 907 12.33 40.49 -0.19
C THR A 907 12.03 40.14 -1.65
N PRO A 908 12.76 40.68 -2.64
CA PRO A 908 12.57 40.34 -4.05
C PRO A 908 12.95 38.88 -4.32
N ASP A 909 12.38 38.30 -5.39
CA ASP A 909 12.80 37.00 -5.90
C ASP A 909 14.32 36.97 -6.09
N ARG A 910 14.98 35.98 -5.51
CA ARG A 910 16.44 35.95 -5.46
C ARG A 910 17.00 34.69 -6.11
N SER A 911 17.98 34.87 -6.98
CA SER A 911 18.80 33.76 -7.46
C SER A 911 19.83 33.38 -6.39
N HIS A 912 19.97 32.07 -6.13
CA HIS A 912 20.97 31.54 -5.20
C HIS A 912 21.60 30.28 -5.80
N GLY A 913 22.87 30.36 -6.19
CA GLY A 913 23.49 29.36 -7.05
C GLY A 913 22.78 29.26 -8.40
N LYS A 914 22.39 28.05 -8.82
CA LYS A 914 21.66 27.82 -10.08
C LYS A 914 20.14 27.92 -9.93
N GLY A 915 19.63 27.93 -8.69
CA GLY A 915 18.21 27.96 -8.40
C GLY A 915 17.74 29.33 -7.91
N ARG A 916 16.54 29.36 -7.34
CA ARG A 916 15.90 30.60 -6.88
C ARG A 916 15.06 30.40 -5.63
N VAL A 917 14.91 31.48 -4.88
CA VAL A 917 14.10 31.59 -3.67
C VAL A 917 13.07 32.70 -3.87
N ILE A 918 11.79 32.37 -3.66
CA ILE A 918 10.66 33.29 -3.74
C ILE A 918 10.03 33.40 -2.35
N ALA A 919 9.98 34.59 -1.77
CA ALA A 919 9.49 34.76 -0.40
C ALA A 919 7.97 34.49 -0.27
N ASP A 920 7.19 34.83 -1.29
CA ASP A 920 5.73 34.64 -1.28
C ASP A 920 5.35 33.24 -1.79
N ARG A 921 4.96 32.35 -0.86
CA ARG A 921 4.47 31.01 -1.19
C ARG A 921 3.19 30.98 -2.03
N LYS A 922 2.39 32.06 -2.03
CA LYS A 922 1.13 32.12 -2.80
C LYS A 922 1.35 32.24 -4.31
N ARG A 923 2.58 32.54 -4.74
CA ARG A 923 2.95 32.63 -6.17
C ARG A 923 3.24 31.26 -6.80
N VAL A 924 3.03 30.14 -6.10
CA VAL A 924 3.34 28.79 -6.61
C VAL A 924 2.80 28.52 -8.02
N ARG A 925 1.54 28.90 -8.32
CA ARG A 925 0.95 28.74 -9.65
C ARG A 925 1.64 29.59 -10.71
N GLU A 926 1.90 30.86 -10.42
CA GLU A 926 2.63 31.78 -11.30
C GLU A 926 4.02 31.22 -11.62
N ILE A 927 4.71 30.73 -10.60
CA ILE A 927 6.07 30.20 -10.69
C ILE A 927 6.11 28.91 -11.53
N LEU A 928 5.13 28.01 -11.39
CA LEU A 928 4.99 26.85 -12.28
C LEU A 928 4.79 27.28 -13.74
N GLN A 929 3.92 28.26 -14.00
CA GLN A 929 3.69 28.79 -15.34
C GLN A 929 4.96 29.40 -15.95
N GLN A 930 5.75 30.15 -15.17
CA GLN A 930 7.05 30.68 -15.61
C GLN A 930 8.06 29.57 -15.95
N LEU A 931 7.97 28.41 -15.29
CA LEU A 931 8.78 27.23 -15.61
C LEU A 931 8.27 26.48 -16.85
N GLY A 932 7.21 26.97 -17.52
CA GLY A 932 6.57 26.29 -18.64
C GLY A 932 5.70 25.11 -18.22
N ILE A 933 5.35 25.02 -16.94
CA ILE A 933 4.56 23.93 -16.36
C ILE A 933 3.12 24.45 -16.21
N GLY A 934 2.32 24.24 -17.24
CA GLY A 934 0.88 24.51 -17.20
C GLY A 934 0.09 23.46 -16.41
N PRO A 935 -1.24 23.63 -16.25
CA PRO A 935 -2.09 22.65 -15.58
C PRO A 935 -1.93 21.24 -16.16
N ASP A 936 -1.84 20.25 -15.30
CA ASP A 936 -1.79 18.83 -15.66
C ASP A 936 -3.12 18.32 -16.23
N PHE A 937 -4.23 18.85 -15.70
CA PHE A 937 -5.58 18.66 -16.19
C PHE A 937 -6.35 19.98 -16.13
N ALA A 938 -7.07 20.30 -17.20
CA ALA A 938 -7.97 21.45 -17.24
C ALA A 938 -9.23 21.08 -18.03
N TYR A 939 -10.34 21.77 -17.76
CA TYR A 939 -11.55 21.60 -18.55
C TYR A 939 -12.33 22.91 -18.69
N SER A 940 -13.12 22.99 -19.75
CA SER A 940 -14.12 24.04 -19.97
C SER A 940 -15.46 23.41 -20.36
N THR A 941 -16.56 24.03 -19.96
CA THR A 941 -17.90 23.54 -20.23
C THR A 941 -18.86 24.71 -20.46
N GLU A 942 -19.83 24.51 -21.35
CA GLU A 942 -20.95 25.45 -21.57
C GLU A 942 -22.10 25.22 -20.58
N LYS A 943 -22.11 24.06 -19.90
CA LYS A 943 -23.08 23.67 -18.87
C LYS A 943 -22.39 23.71 -17.50
N GLN A 944 -23.13 23.43 -16.43
CA GLN A 944 -22.52 23.28 -15.09
C GLN A 944 -21.85 21.90 -14.98
N ALA A 945 -20.53 21.87 -14.73
CA ALA A 945 -19.77 20.63 -14.45
C ALA A 945 -18.72 20.84 -13.35
N ASP A 946 -18.55 19.86 -12.47
CA ASP A 946 -17.49 19.78 -11.45
C ASP A 946 -16.75 18.46 -11.64
N LEU A 947 -15.60 18.53 -12.30
CA LEU A 947 -14.76 17.36 -12.57
C LEU A 947 -13.60 17.30 -11.58
N ASP A 948 -13.35 16.12 -11.04
CA ASP A 948 -12.16 15.81 -10.23
C ASP A 948 -11.24 14.83 -10.96
N TYR A 949 -9.96 14.80 -10.58
CA TYR A 949 -8.98 13.96 -11.24
C TYR A 949 -7.80 13.55 -10.36
N ILE A 950 -7.13 12.47 -10.79
CA ILE A 950 -5.78 12.09 -10.37
C ILE A 950 -5.02 11.52 -11.57
N HIS A 951 -3.69 11.66 -11.55
CA HIS A 951 -2.80 11.24 -12.63
C HIS A 951 -1.69 10.31 -12.15
N ARG A 952 -1.52 9.20 -12.88
CA ARG A 952 -0.38 8.28 -12.75
C ARG A 952 0.38 8.16 -14.06
N ARG A 953 1.70 7.95 -13.97
CA ARG A 953 2.58 7.81 -15.12
C ARG A 953 3.40 6.53 -15.02
N THR A 954 3.35 5.74 -16.08
CA THR A 954 4.25 4.62 -16.31
C THR A 954 5.32 5.05 -17.33
N PRO A 955 6.34 4.22 -17.62
CA PRO A 955 7.30 4.52 -18.68
C PRO A 955 6.64 4.82 -20.03
N ASN A 956 5.58 4.10 -20.40
CA ASN A 956 4.96 4.19 -21.73
C ASN A 956 3.50 4.68 -21.76
N ALA A 957 2.92 5.01 -20.60
CA ALA A 957 1.56 5.51 -20.51
C ALA A 957 1.38 6.64 -19.48
N ASP A 958 0.39 7.49 -19.73
CA ASP A 958 -0.18 8.41 -18.74
C ASP A 958 -1.63 7.96 -18.48
N ILE A 959 -2.03 7.87 -17.22
CA ILE A 959 -3.30 7.31 -16.76
C ILE A 959 -4.00 8.38 -15.92
N TYR A 960 -5.06 8.96 -16.46
CA TYR A 960 -5.89 9.93 -15.74
C TYR A 960 -7.21 9.29 -15.33
N PHE A 961 -7.55 9.33 -14.05
CA PHE A 961 -8.92 9.08 -13.60
C PHE A 961 -9.66 10.42 -13.57
N VAL A 962 -10.82 10.50 -14.22
CA VAL A 962 -11.66 11.71 -14.23
C VAL A 962 -13.05 11.34 -13.74
N SER A 963 -13.55 12.09 -12.75
CA SER A 963 -14.84 11.84 -12.10
C SER A 963 -15.73 13.08 -12.14
N ASN A 964 -17.00 12.91 -12.49
CA ASN A 964 -18.05 13.92 -12.33
C ASN A 964 -18.64 13.81 -10.92
N THR A 965 -18.50 14.85 -10.10
CA THR A 965 -19.01 14.82 -8.71
C THR A 965 -20.52 15.03 -8.61
N LYS A 966 -21.14 15.51 -9.68
CA LYS A 966 -22.53 15.98 -9.75
C LYS A 966 -23.50 14.88 -10.16
N MET A 967 -24.77 15.07 -9.83
CA MET A 967 -25.87 14.16 -10.20
C MET A 967 -26.54 14.57 -11.53
N GLU A 968 -25.85 15.42 -12.29
CA GLU A 968 -26.20 15.89 -13.60
C GLU A 968 -25.14 15.43 -14.61
N GLU A 969 -25.53 15.27 -15.87
CA GLU A 969 -24.60 14.95 -16.94
C GLU A 969 -23.59 16.10 -17.15
N ALA A 970 -22.30 15.76 -17.18
CA ALA A 970 -21.23 16.68 -17.49
C ALA A 970 -20.79 16.51 -18.95
N GLU A 971 -20.71 17.61 -19.68
CA GLU A 971 -20.16 17.67 -21.03
C GLU A 971 -19.08 18.76 -21.04
N ALA A 972 -17.82 18.35 -21.19
CA ALA A 972 -16.67 19.23 -21.05
C ALA A 972 -15.59 18.95 -22.08
N GLU A 973 -14.98 20.02 -22.58
CA GLU A 973 -13.75 19.96 -23.34
C GLU A 973 -12.57 19.91 -22.35
N CYS A 974 -11.88 18.78 -22.32
CA CYS A 974 -10.85 18.47 -21.34
C CYS A 974 -9.47 18.51 -22.00
N THR A 975 -8.49 19.13 -21.34
CA THR A 975 -7.10 19.22 -21.77
C THR A 975 -6.21 18.51 -20.76
N PHE A 976 -5.41 17.56 -21.26
CA PHE A 976 -4.49 16.73 -20.49
C PHE A 976 -3.07 17.07 -20.89
N ARG A 977 -2.15 17.25 -19.95
CA ARG A 977 -0.75 17.61 -20.21
C ARG A 977 0.08 16.42 -20.70
N VAL A 978 -0.35 15.83 -21.81
CA VAL A 978 0.25 14.69 -22.50
C VAL A 978 0.43 15.03 -23.96
N GLN A 979 1.55 14.62 -24.55
CA GLN A 979 1.87 14.84 -25.96
C GLN A 979 2.26 13.51 -26.61
N LYS A 980 1.99 13.39 -27.93
CA LYS A 980 2.47 12.28 -28.79
C LYS A 980 2.03 10.86 -28.37
N ARG A 981 1.01 10.71 -27.54
CA ARG A 981 0.41 9.43 -27.13
C ARG A 981 -1.07 9.38 -27.51
N LEU A 982 -1.59 8.20 -27.83
CA LEU A 982 -2.98 8.03 -28.27
C LEU A 982 -3.91 7.87 -27.06
N PRO A 983 -4.99 8.65 -26.96
CA PRO A 983 -5.98 8.48 -25.89
C PRO A 983 -6.89 7.26 -26.11
N GLN A 984 -7.18 6.55 -25.04
CA GLN A 984 -8.21 5.51 -24.92
C GLN A 984 -9.08 5.79 -23.70
N LEU A 985 -10.37 5.47 -23.80
CA LEU A 985 -11.34 5.57 -22.72
C LEU A 985 -11.57 4.19 -22.11
N TRP A 986 -11.21 4.02 -20.85
CA TRP A 986 -11.35 2.77 -20.11
C TRP A 986 -12.44 2.97 -19.06
N TYR A 987 -13.56 2.28 -19.23
CA TYR A 987 -14.76 2.45 -18.40
C TYR A 987 -14.77 1.42 -17.28
N PRO A 988 -14.49 1.81 -16.02
CA PRO A 988 -14.34 0.86 -14.91
C PRO A 988 -15.65 0.16 -14.50
N ASP A 989 -16.82 0.73 -14.81
CA ASP A 989 -18.12 0.12 -14.50
C ASP A 989 -18.42 -1.09 -15.40
N THR A 990 -18.08 -1.00 -16.68
CA THR A 990 -18.35 -2.04 -17.68
C THR A 990 -17.12 -2.90 -18.01
N GLY A 991 -15.91 -2.41 -17.75
CA GLY A 991 -14.66 -3.01 -18.21
C GLY A 991 -14.38 -2.80 -19.71
N GLN A 992 -15.14 -1.95 -20.39
CA GLN A 992 -14.94 -1.63 -21.80
C GLN A 992 -13.75 -0.69 -22.00
N ILE A 993 -13.04 -0.90 -23.11
CA ILE A 993 -11.92 -0.07 -23.55
C ILE A 993 -12.23 0.41 -24.97
N GLU A 994 -12.27 1.72 -25.17
CA GLU A 994 -12.59 2.35 -26.44
C GLU A 994 -11.44 3.25 -26.92
N PRO A 995 -11.01 3.16 -28.19
CA PRO A 995 -10.17 4.20 -28.78
C PRO A 995 -10.88 5.55 -28.80
N CYS A 996 -10.20 6.61 -28.37
CA CYS A 996 -10.70 7.96 -28.54
C CYS A 996 -10.24 8.48 -29.92
N SER A 997 -11.20 8.73 -30.82
CA SER A 997 -10.93 9.24 -32.18
C SER A 997 -11.11 10.76 -32.31
N ASP A 998 -11.76 11.39 -31.33
CA ASP A 998 -12.05 12.83 -31.32
C ASP A 998 -11.14 13.52 -30.30
N TYR A 999 -9.90 13.75 -30.73
CA TYR A 999 -8.88 14.44 -29.95
C TYR A 999 -8.10 15.41 -30.81
N MET A 1000 -7.49 16.40 -30.17
CA MET A 1000 -6.69 17.44 -30.82
C MET A 1000 -5.42 17.67 -30.02
N SER A 1001 -4.27 17.61 -30.70
CA SER A 1001 -3.00 18.07 -30.12
C SER A 1001 -3.00 19.60 -30.12
N VAL A 1002 -2.82 20.18 -28.94
CA VAL A 1002 -2.69 21.63 -28.70
C VAL A 1002 -1.35 21.90 -28.00
N PRO A 1003 -0.82 23.14 -27.99
CA PRO A 1003 0.44 23.44 -27.31
C PRO A 1003 0.46 23.01 -25.84
N GLU A 1004 -0.67 23.12 -25.15
CA GLU A 1004 -0.83 22.80 -23.74
C GLU A 1004 -0.91 21.28 -23.46
N GLY A 1005 -1.18 20.46 -24.48
CA GLY A 1005 -1.37 19.01 -24.30
C GLY A 1005 -2.29 18.36 -25.32
N MET A 1006 -3.03 17.34 -24.89
CA MET A 1006 -4.06 16.67 -25.68
C MET A 1006 -5.44 17.11 -25.20
N LYS A 1007 -6.24 17.60 -26.13
CA LYS A 1007 -7.62 18.04 -25.89
C LYS A 1007 -8.60 17.01 -26.41
N LEU A 1008 -9.61 16.65 -25.62
CA LEU A 1008 -10.69 15.75 -26.00
C LEU A 1008 -12.01 16.14 -25.30
N LYS A 1009 -13.13 15.81 -25.94
CA LYS A 1009 -14.45 16.02 -25.37
C LYS A 1009 -14.85 14.82 -24.53
N LEU A 1010 -15.16 15.05 -23.25
CA LEU A 1010 -15.72 14.04 -22.35
C LEU A 1010 -17.19 14.33 -22.09
N ARG A 1011 -17.99 13.26 -22.15
CA ARG A 1011 -19.39 13.25 -21.71
C ARG A 1011 -19.49 12.22 -20.60
N LEU A 1012 -19.70 12.68 -19.38
CA LEU A 1012 -19.82 11.84 -18.20
C LEU A 1012 -21.26 11.92 -17.68
N PRO A 1013 -21.90 10.77 -17.43
CA PRO A 1013 -23.24 10.75 -16.86
C PRO A 1013 -23.26 11.30 -15.41
N PRO A 1014 -24.44 11.44 -14.80
CA PRO A 1014 -24.57 11.69 -13.36
C PRO A 1014 -23.68 10.76 -12.54
N ALA A 1015 -22.78 11.33 -11.74
CA ALA A 1015 -21.78 10.62 -10.95
C ALA A 1015 -20.90 9.65 -11.79
N GLY A 1016 -20.71 9.93 -13.08
CA GLY A 1016 -19.91 9.14 -14.01
C GLY A 1016 -18.41 9.37 -13.85
N SER A 1017 -17.62 8.33 -14.15
CA SER A 1017 -16.16 8.40 -14.10
C SER A 1017 -15.54 7.55 -15.20
N VAL A 1018 -14.35 7.93 -15.65
CA VAL A 1018 -13.62 7.26 -16.74
C VAL A 1018 -12.11 7.35 -16.50
N PHE A 1019 -11.37 6.34 -16.97
CA PHE A 1019 -9.94 6.46 -17.14
C PHE A 1019 -9.61 6.89 -18.57
N VAL A 1020 -8.85 7.98 -18.71
CA VAL A 1020 -8.25 8.37 -19.99
C VAL A 1020 -6.80 7.89 -19.97
N VAL A 1021 -6.53 6.82 -20.72
CA VAL A 1021 -5.21 6.19 -20.82
C VAL A 1021 -4.56 6.62 -22.11
N PHE A 1022 -3.42 7.31 -22.01
CA PHE A 1022 -2.61 7.73 -23.15
C PHE A 1022 -1.46 6.74 -23.32
N SER A 1023 -1.47 5.96 -24.39
CA SER A 1023 -0.41 4.99 -24.69
C SER A 1023 -0.12 4.91 -26.19
N GLY A 1024 0.97 4.23 -26.56
CA GLY A 1024 1.41 4.16 -27.96
C GLY A 1024 1.89 5.52 -28.53
N VAL A 1025 2.11 5.59 -29.84
CA VAL A 1025 2.59 6.80 -30.52
C VAL A 1025 1.46 7.43 -31.32
N ALA A 1026 1.15 8.70 -31.03
CA ALA A 1026 0.20 9.47 -31.83
C ALA A 1026 0.85 9.93 -33.15
N PRO A 1027 0.15 9.80 -34.30
CA PRO A 1027 0.65 10.30 -35.57
C PRO A 1027 0.77 11.84 -35.58
N GLU A 1028 1.73 12.35 -36.35
CA GLU A 1028 2.08 13.78 -36.44
C GLU A 1028 0.94 14.65 -37.00
N ALA A 1029 0.01 14.03 -37.73
CA ALA A 1029 -1.29 14.58 -38.09
C ALA A 1029 -2.36 13.59 -37.61
N ALA A 1030 -3.26 14.03 -36.73
CA ALA A 1030 -4.42 13.24 -36.35
C ALA A 1030 -5.25 12.99 -37.62
N PRO A 1031 -5.61 11.74 -37.96
CA PRO A 1031 -6.59 11.51 -39.02
C PRO A 1031 -7.86 12.26 -38.66
N PRO A 1032 -8.56 12.89 -39.63
CA PRO A 1032 -9.84 13.52 -39.35
C PRO A 1032 -10.74 12.50 -38.64
N PRO A 1033 -11.50 12.91 -37.61
CA PRO A 1033 -12.34 12.00 -36.87
C PRO A 1033 -13.18 11.23 -37.89
N ALA A 1034 -13.04 9.90 -37.91
CA ALA A 1034 -14.00 9.10 -38.65
C ALA A 1034 -15.36 9.48 -38.07
N PRO A 1035 -16.33 9.94 -38.88
CA PRO A 1035 -17.63 10.27 -38.35
C PRO A 1035 -18.18 9.00 -37.71
N LYS A 1036 -18.14 8.91 -36.38
CA LYS A 1036 -19.00 7.97 -35.67
C LYS A 1036 -20.40 8.38 -36.12
N PRO A 1037 -21.20 7.47 -36.71
CA PRO A 1037 -22.61 7.77 -36.92
C PRO A 1037 -23.12 8.27 -35.58
N ALA A 1038 -23.59 9.51 -35.52
CA ALA A 1038 -24.23 9.99 -34.31
C ALA A 1038 -25.29 8.95 -33.97
N SER A 1039 -25.19 8.34 -32.78
CA SER A 1039 -26.26 7.49 -32.27
C SER A 1039 -27.45 8.41 -32.04
N LYS A 1040 -28.23 8.64 -33.09
CA LYS A 1040 -29.45 9.41 -33.03
C LYS A 1040 -30.44 8.50 -32.34
N LEU A 1041 -30.97 8.92 -31.19
CA LEU A 1041 -32.13 8.26 -30.61
C LEU A 1041 -33.25 8.29 -31.66
N LEU A 1042 -33.54 7.13 -32.26
CA LEU A 1042 -34.45 7.04 -33.40
C LEU A 1042 -35.91 7.06 -32.95
N ALA A 1043 -36.21 6.44 -31.80
CA ALA A 1043 -37.52 6.38 -31.19
C ALA A 1043 -37.40 5.96 -29.71
N THR A 1044 -38.36 6.39 -28.88
CA THR A 1044 -38.52 5.92 -27.49
C THR A 1044 -39.85 5.18 -27.39
N LEU A 1045 -39.83 3.99 -26.78
CA LEU A 1045 -41.03 3.25 -26.42
C LEU A 1045 -41.19 3.31 -24.90
N GLU A 1046 -42.18 4.06 -24.42
CA GLU A 1046 -42.51 4.09 -22.99
C GLU A 1046 -43.28 2.82 -22.60
N LEU A 1047 -42.81 2.11 -21.58
CA LEU A 1047 -43.43 0.88 -21.08
C LEU A 1047 -44.62 1.21 -20.14
N THR A 1048 -45.73 1.64 -20.75
CA THR A 1048 -46.95 2.06 -20.04
C THR A 1048 -47.87 0.89 -19.65
N GLY A 1049 -48.85 1.15 -18.79
CA GLY A 1049 -49.85 0.18 -18.34
C GLY A 1049 -49.40 -0.68 -17.16
N PRO A 1050 -50.18 -1.71 -16.80
CA PRO A 1050 -50.00 -2.43 -15.53
C PRO A 1050 -48.68 -3.19 -15.47
N TRP A 1051 -48.12 -3.24 -14.27
CA TRP A 1051 -46.96 -4.04 -13.87
C TRP A 1051 -47.38 -5.01 -12.77
N GLU A 1052 -47.10 -6.29 -12.93
CA GLU A 1052 -47.21 -7.26 -11.84
C GLU A 1052 -45.93 -7.22 -11.01
N VAL A 1053 -46.06 -6.98 -9.70
CA VAL A 1053 -44.93 -6.95 -8.77
C VAL A 1053 -45.12 -8.05 -7.74
N ARG A 1054 -44.13 -8.93 -7.60
CA ARG A 1054 -44.12 -10.01 -6.62
C ARG A 1054 -43.14 -9.71 -5.50
N PHE A 1055 -43.56 -9.95 -4.27
CA PHE A 1055 -42.72 -9.78 -3.09
C PHE A 1055 -42.38 -11.15 -2.47
N PRO A 1056 -41.19 -11.31 -1.88
CA PRO A 1056 -40.83 -12.52 -1.15
C PRO A 1056 -41.76 -12.72 0.06
N PRO A 1057 -42.04 -13.99 0.42
CA PRO A 1057 -42.87 -14.29 1.59
C PRO A 1057 -42.19 -13.85 2.89
N ASN A 1058 -42.99 -13.64 3.94
CA ASN A 1058 -42.55 -13.39 5.33
C ASN A 1058 -41.78 -12.08 5.58
N LEU A 1059 -41.88 -11.09 4.68
CA LEU A 1059 -41.29 -9.74 4.85
C LEU A 1059 -42.36 -8.63 4.94
N GLY A 1060 -43.57 -8.97 5.36
CA GLY A 1060 -44.68 -8.02 5.58
C GLY A 1060 -45.50 -7.65 4.34
N ALA A 1061 -44.89 -7.62 3.16
CA ALA A 1061 -45.59 -7.34 1.90
C ALA A 1061 -46.50 -8.50 1.43
N PRO A 1062 -47.59 -8.22 0.68
CA PRO A 1062 -48.40 -9.26 0.06
C PRO A 1062 -47.61 -10.03 -1.01
N PRO A 1063 -47.95 -11.30 -1.33
CA PRO A 1063 -47.20 -12.10 -2.31
C PRO A 1063 -47.09 -11.44 -3.69
N SER A 1064 -48.10 -10.67 -4.09
CA SER A 1064 -48.10 -9.90 -5.34
C SER A 1064 -49.04 -8.71 -5.29
N ARG A 1065 -48.75 -7.69 -6.09
CA ARG A 1065 -49.64 -6.55 -6.36
C ARG A 1065 -49.48 -6.09 -7.81
N VAL A 1066 -50.60 -5.75 -8.45
CA VAL A 1066 -50.59 -5.08 -9.76
C VAL A 1066 -50.59 -3.57 -9.53
N PHE A 1067 -49.68 -2.86 -10.19
CA PHE A 1067 -49.64 -1.41 -10.21
C PHE A 1067 -49.95 -0.90 -11.62
N ASP A 1068 -50.96 -0.05 -11.77
CA ASP A 1068 -51.35 0.51 -13.08
C ASP A 1068 -50.24 1.37 -13.72
N LYS A 1069 -49.35 1.91 -12.87
CA LYS A 1069 -48.13 2.63 -13.23
C LYS A 1069 -47.07 2.41 -12.14
N LEU A 1070 -45.80 2.57 -12.49
CA LEU A 1070 -44.71 2.55 -11.51
C LEU A 1070 -44.88 3.69 -10.48
N VAL A 1071 -44.75 3.35 -9.20
CA VAL A 1071 -44.88 4.28 -8.06
C VAL A 1071 -43.80 3.98 -7.01
N SER A 1072 -43.47 4.97 -6.18
CA SER A 1072 -42.61 4.75 -5.01
C SER A 1072 -43.35 3.92 -3.95
N TRP A 1073 -42.75 2.81 -3.50
CA TRP A 1073 -43.33 1.97 -2.44
C TRP A 1073 -43.68 2.76 -1.18
N THR A 1074 -42.83 3.71 -0.80
CA THR A 1074 -42.98 4.56 0.41
C THR A 1074 -44.25 5.43 0.42
N THR A 1075 -44.93 5.54 -0.73
CA THR A 1075 -46.18 6.30 -0.87
C THR A 1075 -47.42 5.41 -0.98
N VAL A 1076 -47.24 4.08 -1.05
CA VAL A 1076 -48.33 3.12 -1.19
C VAL A 1076 -49.07 3.00 0.16
N PRO A 1077 -50.42 3.08 0.19
CA PRO A 1077 -51.21 2.97 1.41
C PRO A 1077 -51.44 1.50 1.81
N ASP A 1078 -50.36 0.72 1.84
CA ASP A 1078 -50.30 -0.66 2.31
C ASP A 1078 -49.01 -0.78 3.10
N ASP A 1079 -49.09 -0.94 4.42
CA ASP A 1079 -47.92 -0.89 5.30
C ASP A 1079 -46.89 -1.97 4.96
N GLY A 1080 -47.34 -3.14 4.48
CA GLY A 1080 -46.46 -4.22 4.07
C GLY A 1080 -45.57 -3.84 2.89
N ILE A 1081 -46.10 -3.05 1.94
CA ILE A 1081 -45.33 -2.51 0.80
C ILE A 1081 -44.59 -1.23 1.17
N LYS A 1082 -45.24 -0.35 1.93
CA LYS A 1082 -44.72 0.97 2.30
C LYS A 1082 -43.39 0.89 3.04
N TYR A 1083 -43.27 -0.08 3.94
CA TYR A 1083 -42.08 -0.32 4.75
C TYR A 1083 -41.24 -1.50 4.25
N PHE A 1084 -41.56 -2.07 3.08
CA PHE A 1084 -40.83 -3.20 2.53
C PHE A 1084 -39.35 -2.84 2.30
N SER A 1085 -38.45 -3.72 2.76
CA SER A 1085 -37.02 -3.66 2.50
C SER A 1085 -36.56 -5.05 2.05
N GLY A 1086 -36.09 -5.14 0.80
CA GLY A 1086 -35.73 -6.41 0.18
C GLY A 1086 -35.76 -6.31 -1.34
N THR A 1087 -35.81 -7.46 -2.00
CA THR A 1087 -35.95 -7.53 -3.47
C THR A 1087 -37.41 -7.81 -3.84
N ALA A 1088 -38.01 -6.99 -4.70
CA ALA A 1088 -39.28 -7.28 -5.36
C ALA A 1088 -39.04 -7.52 -6.85
N THR A 1089 -39.84 -8.42 -7.46
CA THR A 1089 -39.70 -8.79 -8.87
C THR A 1089 -40.81 -8.18 -9.70
N TYR A 1090 -40.44 -7.42 -10.72
CA TYR A 1090 -41.36 -6.75 -11.64
C TYR A 1090 -41.51 -7.56 -12.93
N PHE A 1091 -42.75 -7.75 -13.39
CA PHE A 1091 -43.07 -8.43 -14.63
C PHE A 1091 -43.86 -7.50 -15.56
N LYS A 1092 -43.44 -7.47 -16.83
CA LYS A 1092 -44.08 -6.71 -17.90
C LYS A 1092 -43.88 -7.41 -19.23
N GLU A 1093 -44.97 -7.58 -19.95
CA GLU A 1093 -44.96 -7.90 -21.37
C GLU A 1093 -45.18 -6.62 -22.17
N PHE A 1094 -44.45 -6.49 -23.26
CA PHE A 1094 -44.55 -5.37 -24.19
C PHE A 1094 -44.13 -5.83 -25.59
N GLU A 1095 -44.68 -5.19 -26.61
CA GLU A 1095 -44.32 -5.45 -28.01
C GLU A 1095 -43.36 -4.37 -28.50
N VAL A 1096 -42.26 -4.79 -29.12
CA VAL A 1096 -41.33 -3.88 -29.78
C VAL A 1096 -41.75 -3.75 -31.25
N PRO A 1097 -42.07 -2.54 -31.74
CA PRO A 1097 -42.44 -2.35 -33.13
C PRO A 1097 -41.32 -2.84 -34.07
N PRO A 1098 -41.63 -3.51 -35.20
CA PRO A 1098 -40.62 -3.97 -36.15
C PRO A 1098 -39.69 -2.85 -36.66
N SER A 1099 -40.17 -1.61 -36.70
CA SER A 1099 -39.37 -0.44 -37.06
C SER A 1099 -38.20 -0.16 -36.10
N MET A 1100 -38.29 -0.59 -34.84
CA MET A 1100 -37.22 -0.47 -33.84
C MET A 1100 -36.21 -1.64 -33.89
N LEU A 1101 -36.53 -2.70 -34.62
CA LEU A 1101 -35.70 -3.90 -34.78
C LEU A 1101 -34.92 -3.92 -36.10
N ALA A 1102 -34.76 -2.76 -36.75
CA ALA A 1102 -34.03 -2.65 -38.01
C ALA A 1102 -32.54 -3.00 -37.84
N ASP A 1103 -31.95 -3.62 -38.87
CA ASP A 1103 -30.53 -3.98 -38.89
C ASP A 1103 -29.62 -2.78 -38.56
N GLY A 1104 -28.68 -2.99 -37.62
CA GLY A 1104 -27.77 -1.94 -37.13
C GLY A 1104 -28.34 -1.08 -35.98
N SER A 1105 -29.56 -1.35 -35.51
CA SER A 1105 -30.13 -0.67 -34.34
C SER A 1105 -29.62 -1.27 -33.02
N ARG A 1106 -29.37 -0.41 -32.03
CA ARG A 1106 -29.14 -0.80 -30.63
C ARG A 1106 -30.33 -0.33 -29.81
N LEU A 1107 -30.93 -1.25 -29.05
CA LEU A 1107 -31.99 -0.93 -28.09
C LEU A 1107 -31.40 -0.90 -26.68
N GLU A 1108 -31.73 0.14 -25.93
CA GLU A 1108 -31.35 0.32 -24.54
C GLU A 1108 -32.63 0.39 -23.70
N LEU A 1109 -32.63 -0.31 -22.56
CA LEU A 1109 -33.71 -0.24 -21.59
C LEU A 1109 -33.30 0.73 -20.48
N ASP A 1110 -33.90 1.92 -20.51
CA ASP A 1110 -33.77 2.91 -19.44
C ASP A 1110 -34.78 2.60 -18.33
N LEU A 1111 -34.26 2.40 -17.10
CA LEU A 1111 -35.06 2.10 -15.93
C LEU A 1111 -35.57 3.38 -15.23
N GLY A 1112 -35.19 4.56 -15.71
CA GLY A 1112 -35.51 5.85 -15.11
C GLY A 1112 -34.87 6.01 -13.74
N GLN A 1113 -35.63 6.52 -12.77
CA GLN A 1113 -35.14 6.68 -11.40
C GLN A 1113 -35.14 5.33 -10.67
N LEU A 1114 -33.95 4.77 -10.48
CA LEU A 1114 -33.73 3.52 -9.76
C LEU A 1114 -33.29 3.79 -8.31
N ARG A 1115 -33.99 3.18 -7.34
CA ARG A 1115 -33.63 3.19 -5.91
C ARG A 1115 -33.67 1.76 -5.36
N ASN A 1116 -32.57 0.99 -5.29
CA ASN A 1116 -31.17 1.38 -5.56
C ASN A 1116 -30.45 0.48 -6.58
N VAL A 1117 -30.90 -0.75 -6.82
CA VAL A 1117 -30.27 -1.71 -7.75
C VAL A 1117 -31.32 -2.55 -8.45
N ALA A 1118 -31.14 -2.85 -9.73
CA ALA A 1118 -32.02 -3.71 -10.52
C ALA A 1118 -31.21 -4.74 -11.31
N ASP A 1119 -31.72 -5.96 -11.37
CA ASP A 1119 -31.20 -7.04 -12.20
C ASP A 1119 -32.29 -7.38 -13.21
N THR A 1120 -31.96 -7.27 -14.49
CA THR A 1120 -32.96 -7.25 -15.54
C THR A 1120 -32.77 -8.43 -16.48
N THR A 1121 -33.87 -9.09 -16.79
CA THR A 1121 -33.92 -10.15 -17.82
C THR A 1121 -34.96 -9.79 -18.86
N LEU A 1122 -34.65 -10.07 -20.13
CA LEU A 1122 -35.57 -9.92 -21.26
C LEU A 1122 -35.65 -11.26 -22.00
N ASN A 1123 -36.85 -11.84 -22.06
CA ASN A 1123 -37.09 -13.15 -22.68
C ASN A 1123 -36.14 -14.24 -22.13
N GLY A 1124 -35.93 -14.25 -20.82
CA GLY A 1124 -35.03 -15.18 -20.12
C GLY A 1124 -33.54 -14.89 -20.28
N LYS A 1125 -33.14 -13.86 -21.03
CA LYS A 1125 -31.73 -13.47 -21.20
C LYS A 1125 -31.36 -12.33 -20.24
N PRO A 1126 -30.27 -12.44 -19.47
CA PRO A 1126 -29.82 -11.35 -18.60
C PRO A 1126 -29.35 -10.14 -19.43
N LEU A 1127 -29.75 -8.94 -19.00
CA LEU A 1127 -29.29 -7.66 -19.54
C LEU A 1127 -28.20 -7.01 -18.67
N GLY A 1128 -27.93 -7.59 -17.49
CA GLY A 1128 -26.98 -7.08 -16.51
C GLY A 1128 -27.68 -6.47 -15.30
N ILE A 1129 -26.86 -5.90 -14.40
CA ILE A 1129 -27.30 -5.29 -13.16
C ILE A 1129 -27.05 -3.78 -13.24
N ALA A 1130 -28.12 -3.00 -13.15
CA ALA A 1130 -28.06 -1.54 -13.04
C ALA A 1130 -27.96 -1.14 -11.56
N TRP A 1131 -26.93 -0.36 -11.21
CA TRP A 1131 -26.61 0.01 -9.82
C TRP A 1131 -26.21 1.49 -9.66
N LYS A 1132 -26.18 2.23 -10.78
CA LYS A 1132 -25.93 3.67 -10.86
C LYS A 1132 -26.70 4.24 -12.06
N PRO A 1133 -26.87 5.57 -12.17
CA PRO A 1133 -27.36 6.20 -13.39
C PRO A 1133 -26.49 5.82 -14.62
N PRO A 1134 -27.09 5.67 -15.81
CA PRO A 1134 -26.40 5.31 -17.03
C PRO A 1134 -25.40 6.39 -17.43
#